data_AF-A0A093H5L9-F1
#
_entry.id   AF-A0A093H5L9-F1
#
_cell.length_a   1.000
_cell.length_b   1.000
_cell.length_c   1.000
_cell.angle_alpha   90.00
_cell.angle_beta   90.00
_cell.angle_gamma   90.00
#
_symmetry.space_group_name_H-M   'P 1'
#
loop_
_entity.id
_entity.type
_entity.pdbx_description
1 polymer ?
#
loop_
_entity_poly.entity_id
_entity_poly.type
_entity_poly.pdbx_seq_one_letter_code
_entity_poly.pdbx_strand_id
1 'polypeptide(L)'
;QGSLQHIYQLFSMLEAAGLRPSLDSYAALLECMGRNQVSPKAIRRCVKQLKNDGFHVDDLFQKCLFEEDEKEKVLRAIRTVQPKYKLPPPPRPKICKSSLLRDFYSKKTTVSYPNLDFSVQELQERFQQQLEMELDNTVTIQSVESTKPLTPQAIKARKLLATLRSKWHNSILRALQKSKHNMSKLRTASAYNILYPYLCVLPDKEYVGIMLQILNTISPHGESLSVLARELGSKVYNKYIIQRKLRSRQLEKVQEIYKDYVHLLANDSQPDKYLPREYWEKLVAKAGFGPSLNLKDGSWPCVLIMRLGMHLLEILVQAVKVPRNTFNTRLEPRLIPVLYHIYSFHSTWQVGLIKPHPIFSHIMSDAAETMLTFNSSAIPMLCPPVPWTSPHFGAFVLSDTKFMRVVEGPIQHQLLLDQCPPVNLHPVLDALNQLGNCAWKINQPVLDIIISIFNDKGNEKLDIPPPISEAPRPPAAPSNSSASSKAHKHELLLCKKKTAEMHSLRMDALYKLSIANYVRDKVFWFPHNMDFRGRTYPCPPYFNHLGNDVTRAILLFAEGRPLGPKGLDWLKIHLINLTGLKKKNSLQERLEFANEIMEEILDSADHPLTGRKWWMNTDEPWQALACCMEIAKASRSPDPAAYISHFPVHQVGA
;
A
#
# COMPACT_ATOMS: atom_id res chain seq x y z
N GLN A 1 19.93 16.32 -24.85
CA GLN A 1 20.40 17.51 -25.60
C GLN A 1 19.26 18.52 -25.62
N GLY A 2 19.52 19.81 -25.35
CA GLY A 2 18.44 20.80 -25.34
C GLY A 2 18.15 21.30 -26.75
N SER A 3 16.88 21.38 -27.18
CA SER A 3 16.55 22.05 -28.45
C SER A 3 16.12 23.49 -28.19
N LEU A 4 17.05 24.44 -28.33
CA LEU A 4 16.76 25.87 -28.16
C LEU A 4 15.72 26.36 -29.16
N GLN A 5 15.77 25.87 -30.40
CA GLN A 5 14.82 26.27 -31.45
C GLN A 5 13.37 25.95 -31.06
N HIS A 6 13.12 24.74 -30.53
CA HIS A 6 11.78 24.36 -30.08
C HIS A 6 11.33 25.18 -28.86
N ILE A 7 12.22 25.49 -27.91
CA ILE A 7 11.85 26.35 -26.78
C ILE A 7 11.51 27.77 -27.25
N TYR A 8 12.27 28.34 -28.18
CA TYR A 8 11.93 29.66 -28.73
C TYR A 8 10.59 29.66 -29.46
N GLN A 9 10.27 28.60 -30.20
CA GLN A 9 8.94 28.43 -30.80
C GLN A 9 7.84 28.38 -29.73
N LEU A 10 8.03 27.64 -28.64
CA LEU A 10 7.07 27.59 -27.52
C LEU A 10 6.88 28.97 -26.86
N PHE A 11 7.96 29.73 -26.67
CA PHE A 11 7.87 31.10 -26.15
C PHE A 11 7.11 32.03 -27.11
N SER A 12 7.35 31.91 -28.42
CA SER A 12 6.59 32.66 -29.43
C SER A 12 5.11 32.28 -29.44
N MET A 13 4.77 31.01 -29.24
CA MET A 13 3.39 30.55 -29.11
C MET A 13 2.73 31.05 -27.82
N LEU A 14 3.45 31.09 -26.70
CA LEU A 14 2.96 31.65 -25.44
C LEU A 14 2.61 33.13 -25.60
N GLU A 15 3.49 33.90 -26.24
CA GLU A 15 3.27 35.32 -26.52
C GLU A 15 2.08 35.52 -27.47
N ALA A 16 1.99 34.73 -28.54
CA ALA A 16 0.85 34.75 -29.47
C ALA A 16 -0.48 34.40 -28.79
N ALA A 17 -0.46 33.57 -27.74
CA ALA A 17 -1.63 33.23 -26.93
C ALA A 17 -1.96 34.27 -25.84
N GLY A 18 -1.17 35.34 -25.71
CA GLY A 18 -1.35 36.37 -24.67
C GLY A 18 -0.98 35.91 -23.26
N LEU A 19 -0.20 34.82 -23.12
CA LEU A 19 0.26 34.28 -21.84
C LEU A 19 1.65 34.82 -21.49
N ARG A 20 1.90 35.03 -20.19
CA ARG A 20 3.22 35.46 -19.69
C ARG A 20 4.06 34.26 -19.26
N PRO A 21 5.38 34.25 -19.49
CA PRO A 21 6.26 33.18 -19.02
C PRO A 21 6.22 33.07 -17.49
N SER A 22 6.10 31.85 -16.97
CA SER A 22 6.20 31.56 -15.55
C SER A 22 7.66 31.39 -15.11
N LEU A 23 7.89 31.30 -13.80
CA LEU A 23 9.21 30.97 -13.26
C LEU A 23 9.76 29.64 -13.82
N ASP A 24 8.90 28.62 -13.96
CA ASP A 24 9.27 27.32 -14.55
C ASP A 24 9.61 27.44 -16.05
N SER A 25 8.95 28.37 -16.76
CA SER A 25 9.28 28.64 -18.17
C SER A 25 10.70 29.19 -18.30
N TYR A 26 11.08 30.10 -17.41
CA TYR A 26 12.45 30.62 -17.35
C TYR A 26 13.46 29.55 -16.91
N ALA A 27 13.11 28.70 -15.95
CA ALA A 27 13.94 27.58 -15.54
C ALA A 27 14.25 26.64 -16.72
N ALA A 28 13.24 26.24 -17.50
CA ALA A 28 13.42 25.39 -18.68
C ALA A 28 14.28 26.06 -19.77
N LEU A 29 14.11 27.37 -20.00
CA LEU A 29 14.94 28.11 -20.95
C LEU A 29 16.41 28.18 -20.50
N LEU A 30 16.65 28.50 -19.23
CA LEU A 30 18.01 28.57 -18.65
C LEU A 30 18.68 27.19 -18.59
N GLU A 31 17.93 26.14 -18.30
CA GLU A 31 18.39 24.76 -18.37
C GLU A 31 18.91 24.44 -19.77
N CYS A 32 18.11 24.72 -20.81
CA CYS A 32 18.48 24.48 -22.19
C CYS A 32 19.71 25.30 -22.61
N MET A 33 19.80 26.56 -22.18
CA MET A 33 21.00 27.39 -22.39
C MET A 33 22.24 26.82 -21.69
N GLY A 34 22.07 26.27 -20.48
CA GLY A 34 23.13 25.62 -19.71
C GLY A 34 23.62 24.30 -20.31
N ARG A 35 22.72 23.56 -21.00
CA ARG A 35 23.07 22.35 -21.75
C ARG A 35 23.82 22.64 -23.05
N ASN A 36 23.48 23.74 -23.74
CA ASN A 36 23.99 24.05 -25.08
C ASN A 36 25.13 25.08 -25.16
N GLN A 37 25.69 25.51 -24.02
CA GLN A 37 26.81 26.49 -23.97
C GLN A 37 26.57 27.74 -24.84
N VAL A 38 25.42 28.38 -24.64
CA VAL A 38 24.99 29.57 -25.42
C VAL A 38 25.80 30.81 -25.05
N SER A 39 25.87 31.80 -25.95
CA SER A 39 26.57 33.06 -25.70
C SER A 39 26.12 33.74 -24.38
N PRO A 40 27.05 34.30 -23.58
CA PRO A 40 26.74 34.98 -22.32
C PRO A 40 25.74 36.15 -22.48
N LYS A 41 25.70 36.78 -23.67
CA LYS A 41 24.76 37.86 -23.99
C LYS A 41 23.31 37.38 -23.97
N ALA A 42 23.02 36.21 -24.53
CA ALA A 42 21.67 35.65 -24.55
C ALA A 42 21.18 35.30 -23.14
N ILE A 43 22.04 34.68 -22.33
CA ILE A 43 21.74 34.36 -20.93
C ILE A 43 21.50 35.64 -20.13
N ARG A 44 22.33 36.67 -20.32
CA ARG A 44 22.16 37.97 -19.64
C ARG A 44 20.82 38.62 -20.01
N ARG A 45 20.37 38.52 -21.27
CA ARG A 45 19.05 39.00 -21.70
C ARG A 45 17.92 38.25 -21.02
N CYS A 46 18.01 36.91 -20.94
CA CYS A 46 17.05 36.07 -20.23
C CYS A 46 16.94 36.46 -18.75
N VAL A 47 18.07 36.56 -18.03
CA VAL A 47 18.10 36.94 -16.60
C VAL A 47 17.56 38.36 -16.39
N LYS A 48 17.80 39.29 -17.32
CA LYS A 48 17.23 40.65 -17.26
C LYS A 48 15.71 40.61 -17.44
N GLN A 49 15.19 39.82 -18.38
CA GLN A 49 13.76 39.68 -18.60
C GLN A 49 13.07 39.03 -17.39
N LEU A 50 13.66 37.99 -16.81
CA LEU A 50 13.19 37.37 -15.57
C LEU A 50 12.98 38.40 -14.45
N LYS A 51 13.94 39.33 -14.30
CA LYS A 51 13.83 40.43 -13.32
C LYS A 51 12.76 41.46 -13.69
N ASN A 52 12.65 41.79 -14.98
CA ASN A 52 11.61 42.72 -15.46
C ASN A 52 10.20 42.17 -15.22
N ASP A 53 10.03 40.85 -15.29
CA ASP A 53 8.77 40.17 -15.02
C ASP A 53 8.49 40.00 -13.50
N GLY A 54 9.37 40.53 -12.64
CA GLY A 54 9.18 40.60 -11.19
C GLY A 54 9.74 39.41 -10.40
N PHE A 55 10.50 38.51 -11.02
CA PHE A 55 11.10 37.35 -10.35
C PHE A 55 12.54 37.62 -9.90
N HIS A 56 12.98 36.95 -8.84
CA HIS A 56 14.38 36.93 -8.41
C HIS A 56 15.08 35.64 -8.89
N VAL A 57 16.39 35.71 -9.11
CA VAL A 57 17.17 34.52 -9.53
C VAL A 57 17.12 33.42 -8.46
N ASP A 58 17.08 33.81 -7.19
CA ASP A 58 16.98 32.87 -6.06
C ASP A 58 15.65 32.12 -6.04
N ASP A 59 14.58 32.71 -6.59
CA ASP A 59 13.27 32.06 -6.68
C ASP A 59 13.35 30.78 -7.52
N LEU A 60 14.20 30.76 -8.57
CA LEU A 60 14.39 29.57 -9.41
C LEU A 60 14.86 28.37 -8.59
N PHE A 61 15.69 28.58 -7.57
CA PHE A 61 16.27 27.50 -6.77
C PHE A 61 15.45 27.17 -5.51
N GLN A 62 14.54 28.06 -5.10
CA GLN A 62 13.70 27.89 -3.92
C GLN A 62 12.27 27.43 -4.24
N LYS A 63 11.72 27.79 -5.41
CA LYS A 63 10.32 27.57 -5.78
C LYS A 63 10.14 26.57 -6.92
N CYS A 64 11.07 26.50 -7.88
CA CYS A 64 10.99 25.51 -8.96
C CYS A 64 11.33 24.12 -8.44
N LEU A 65 10.68 23.13 -9.03
CA LEU A 65 10.94 21.72 -8.80
C LEU A 65 11.70 21.17 -10.02
N PHE A 66 12.73 20.38 -9.75
CA PHE A 66 13.62 19.81 -10.76
C PHE A 66 13.52 18.29 -10.73
N GLU A 67 13.43 17.65 -11.89
CA GLU A 67 13.18 16.22 -12.02
C GLU A 67 14.47 15.42 -12.06
N GLU A 68 15.54 15.92 -12.67
CA GLU A 68 16.83 15.26 -12.82
C GLU A 68 18.00 16.22 -12.43
N ASP A 69 18.83 16.59 -13.41
CA ASP A 69 20.02 17.43 -13.28
C ASP A 69 19.79 18.89 -13.73
N GLU A 70 18.53 19.31 -13.86
CA GLU A 70 18.19 20.63 -14.40
C GLU A 70 18.68 21.75 -13.48
N LYS A 71 18.65 21.54 -12.16
CA LYS A 71 19.13 22.51 -11.17
C LYS A 71 20.59 22.88 -11.42
N GLU A 72 21.42 21.89 -11.72
CA GLU A 72 22.85 22.04 -12.03
C GLU A 72 23.04 22.78 -13.35
N LYS A 73 22.22 22.49 -14.37
CA LYS A 73 22.30 23.18 -15.67
C LYS A 73 21.87 24.64 -15.57
N VAL A 74 20.80 24.93 -14.84
CA VAL A 74 20.34 26.30 -14.56
C VAL A 74 21.42 27.07 -13.79
N LEU A 75 22.01 26.47 -12.76
CA LEU A 75 23.13 27.07 -12.01
C LEU A 75 24.34 27.34 -12.90
N ARG A 76 24.69 26.40 -13.79
CA ARG A 76 25.76 26.57 -14.77
C ARG A 76 25.47 27.75 -15.69
N ALA A 77 24.26 27.88 -16.21
CA ALA A 77 23.86 28.99 -17.07
C ALA A 77 24.00 30.34 -16.34
N ILE A 78 23.50 30.43 -15.11
CA ILE A 78 23.57 31.66 -14.30
C ILE A 78 25.03 32.04 -14.01
N ARG A 79 25.88 31.07 -13.65
CA ARG A 79 27.30 31.30 -13.37
C ARG A 79 28.09 31.80 -14.58
N THR A 80 27.65 31.53 -15.81
CA THR A 80 28.24 32.11 -17.03
C THR A 80 28.12 33.64 -17.06
N VAL A 81 27.06 34.21 -16.46
CA VAL A 81 26.84 35.66 -16.40
C VAL A 81 27.20 36.25 -15.03
N GLN A 82 27.08 35.46 -13.97
CA GLN A 82 27.36 35.83 -12.58
C GLN A 82 28.27 34.78 -11.92
N PRO A 83 29.60 34.80 -12.15
CA PRO A 83 30.51 33.74 -11.71
C PRO A 83 30.55 33.51 -10.19
N LYS A 84 30.33 34.58 -9.41
CA LYS A 84 30.32 34.53 -7.94
C LYS A 84 28.96 34.15 -7.34
N TYR A 85 27.97 33.79 -8.14
CA TYR A 85 26.65 33.41 -7.64
C TYR A 85 26.72 32.11 -6.82
N LYS A 86 26.28 32.20 -5.57
CA LYS A 86 26.10 31.07 -4.65
C LYS A 86 24.62 30.80 -4.49
N LEU A 87 24.26 29.53 -4.36
CA LEU A 87 22.88 29.15 -4.06
C LEU A 87 22.44 29.81 -2.75
N PRO A 88 21.19 30.28 -2.68
CA PRO A 88 20.67 30.83 -1.43
C PRO A 88 20.70 29.73 -0.35
N PRO A 89 21.00 30.09 0.91
CA PRO A 89 20.89 29.12 2.00
C PRO A 89 19.44 28.60 2.06
N PRO A 90 19.23 27.35 2.51
CA PRO A 90 17.88 26.83 2.71
C PRO A 90 17.11 27.76 3.65
N PRO A 91 15.82 28.03 3.36
CA PRO A 91 15.01 28.89 4.21
C PRO A 91 15.00 28.32 5.63
N ARG A 92 15.06 29.21 6.64
CA ARG A 92 15.00 28.78 8.04
C ARG A 92 13.71 27.99 8.26
N PRO A 93 13.77 26.81 8.92
CA PRO A 93 12.59 26.01 9.18
C PRO A 93 11.62 26.84 10.01
N LYS A 94 10.42 27.03 9.47
CA LYS A 94 9.37 27.78 10.14
C LYS A 94 8.64 26.85 11.10
N ILE A 95 8.44 27.31 12.32
CA ILE A 95 7.76 26.56 13.37
C ILE A 95 6.24 26.76 13.25
N CYS A 96 5.47 25.73 13.61
CA CYS A 96 4.01 25.82 13.70
C CYS A 96 3.60 26.98 14.62
N LYS A 97 2.65 27.81 14.16
CA LYS A 97 2.17 28.99 14.91
C LYS A 97 0.98 28.68 15.83
N SER A 98 0.51 27.44 15.86
CA SER A 98 -0.63 27.04 16.69
C SER A 98 -0.30 27.25 18.16
N SER A 99 -1.23 27.87 18.91
CA SER A 99 -1.10 28.05 20.35
C SER A 99 -1.03 26.72 21.10
N LEU A 100 -1.70 25.68 20.58
CA LEU A 100 -1.75 24.35 21.19
C LEU A 100 -0.42 23.60 21.16
N LEU A 101 0.48 23.96 20.22
CA LEU A 101 1.71 23.20 19.94
C LEU A 101 2.97 24.05 20.04
N ARG A 102 2.84 25.26 20.59
CA ARG A 102 3.95 26.20 20.72
C ARG A 102 5.09 25.58 21.52
N ASP A 103 4.77 24.92 22.63
CA ASP A 103 5.77 24.33 23.53
C ASP A 103 6.48 23.14 22.89
N PHE A 104 5.73 22.28 22.19
CA PHE A 104 6.25 21.08 21.50
C PHE A 104 7.39 21.42 20.52
N TYR A 105 7.24 22.49 19.73
CA TYR A 105 8.27 22.91 18.76
C TYR A 105 9.23 23.99 19.30
N SER A 106 9.03 24.51 20.50
CA SER A 106 9.80 25.66 21.01
C SER A 106 11.27 25.36 21.30
N LYS A 107 11.68 24.09 21.33
CA LYS A 107 13.01 23.60 21.76
C LYS A 107 13.47 24.11 23.13
N LYS A 108 12.57 24.72 23.93
CA LYS A 108 12.87 25.25 25.28
C LYS A 108 13.04 24.14 26.31
N THR A 109 12.30 23.05 26.15
CA THR A 109 12.39 21.85 26.98
C THR A 109 13.21 20.78 26.27
N THR A 110 14.15 20.20 26.99
CA THR A 110 14.99 19.10 26.53
C THR A 110 14.16 17.82 26.45
N VAL A 111 13.56 17.54 25.30
CA VAL A 111 12.78 16.29 25.08
C VAL A 111 13.72 15.16 24.70
N SER A 112 13.52 13.96 25.25
CA SER A 112 14.17 12.73 24.77
C SER A 112 13.19 12.01 23.87
N TYR A 113 13.54 11.86 22.59
CA TYR A 113 12.76 11.04 21.67
C TYR A 113 13.19 9.58 21.81
N PRO A 114 12.27 8.62 21.68
CA PRO A 114 12.62 7.20 21.74
C PRO A 114 13.38 6.79 20.47
N ASN A 115 14.47 6.04 20.67
CA ASN A 115 15.16 5.34 19.58
C ASN A 115 14.57 3.93 19.44
N LEU A 116 14.72 3.36 18.25
CA LEU A 116 14.38 1.96 17.99
C LEU A 116 15.49 1.05 18.52
N ASP A 117 15.12 -0.18 18.88
CA ASP A 117 16.07 -1.21 19.32
C ASP A 117 16.76 -1.89 18.13
N PHE A 118 17.39 -1.08 17.28
CA PHE A 118 18.17 -1.53 16.12
C PHE A 118 19.44 -0.69 16.00
N SER A 119 20.53 -1.32 15.58
CA SER A 119 21.74 -0.64 15.14
C SER A 119 21.55 0.05 13.78
N VAL A 120 22.44 1.01 13.46
CA VAL A 120 22.45 1.65 12.13
C VAL A 120 22.57 0.61 11.01
N GLN A 121 23.42 -0.40 11.18
CA GLN A 121 23.63 -1.43 10.15
C GLN A 121 22.36 -2.25 9.89
N GLU A 122 21.67 -2.71 10.94
CA GLU A 122 20.43 -3.48 10.80
C GLU A 122 19.33 -2.67 10.10
N LEU A 123 19.22 -1.37 10.40
CA LEU A 123 18.26 -0.49 9.74
C LEU A 123 18.59 -0.30 8.25
N GLN A 124 19.88 -0.22 7.88
CA GLN A 124 20.30 -0.14 6.48
C GLN A 124 20.02 -1.43 5.71
N GLU A 125 20.29 -2.60 6.31
CA GLU A 125 19.97 -3.90 5.72
C GLU A 125 18.46 -4.08 5.51
N ARG A 126 17.65 -3.68 6.49
CA ARG A 126 16.19 -3.67 6.40
C ARG A 126 15.67 -2.75 5.30
N PHE A 127 16.26 -1.56 5.17
CA PHE A 127 15.93 -0.63 4.11
C PHE A 127 16.22 -1.22 2.73
N GLN A 128 17.34 -1.93 2.58
CA GLN A 128 17.67 -2.61 1.33
C GLN A 128 16.66 -3.72 0.99
N GLN A 129 16.23 -4.53 1.96
CA GLN A 129 15.18 -5.53 1.76
C GLN A 129 13.84 -4.91 1.36
N GLN A 130 13.45 -3.79 1.98
CA GLN A 130 12.25 -3.05 1.59
C GLN A 130 12.36 -2.51 0.17
N LEU A 131 13.53 -1.99 -0.20
CA LEU A 131 13.75 -1.42 -1.53
C LEU A 131 13.63 -2.48 -2.63
N GLU A 132 14.22 -3.66 -2.42
CA GLU A 132 14.10 -4.80 -3.34
C GLU A 132 12.62 -5.20 -3.53
N MET A 133 11.87 -5.27 -2.42
CA MET A 133 10.43 -5.55 -2.45
C MET A 133 9.63 -4.52 -3.26
N GLU A 134 9.92 -3.22 -3.09
CA GLU A 134 9.22 -2.15 -3.80
C GLU A 134 9.62 -2.06 -5.28
N LEU A 135 10.86 -2.36 -5.64
CA LEU A 135 11.34 -2.40 -7.03
C LEU A 135 10.59 -3.44 -7.87
N ASP A 136 10.28 -4.59 -7.26
CA ASP A 136 9.49 -5.64 -7.91
C ASP A 136 7.99 -5.27 -8.04
N ASN A 137 7.53 -4.25 -7.29
CA ASN A 137 6.15 -3.73 -7.21
C ASN A 137 5.09 -4.75 -6.72
N THR A 138 5.36 -6.05 -6.80
CA THR A 138 4.48 -7.13 -6.36
C THR A 138 5.23 -8.14 -5.51
N VAL A 139 4.57 -8.64 -4.48
CA VAL A 139 5.12 -9.65 -3.56
C VAL A 139 4.28 -10.92 -3.70
N THR A 140 4.93 -12.05 -3.95
CA THR A 140 4.27 -13.36 -3.99
C THR A 140 4.59 -14.14 -2.72
N ILE A 141 3.57 -14.53 -1.97
CA ILE A 141 3.71 -15.22 -0.68
C ILE A 141 2.98 -16.56 -0.72
N GLN A 142 3.37 -17.49 0.15
CA GLN A 142 2.66 -18.76 0.33
C GLN A 142 1.42 -18.57 1.20
N SER A 143 0.32 -19.17 0.77
CA SER A 143 -0.93 -19.27 1.51
C SER A 143 -0.77 -20.18 2.73
N VAL A 144 -1.45 -19.86 3.84
CA VAL A 144 -1.50 -20.74 5.02
C VAL A 144 -2.18 -22.11 4.74
N GLU A 145 -2.92 -22.23 3.64
CA GLU A 145 -3.52 -23.51 3.18
C GLU A 145 -2.53 -24.40 2.40
N SER A 146 -1.32 -23.91 2.13
CA SER A 146 -0.26 -24.66 1.41
C SER A 146 0.25 -25.90 2.14
N THR A 147 -0.05 -26.03 3.43
CA THR A 147 0.28 -27.18 4.26
C THR A 147 -0.48 -28.45 3.83
N LYS A 148 -1.53 -28.32 3.02
CA LYS A 148 -2.32 -29.46 2.52
C LYS A 148 -1.60 -30.18 1.35
N PRO A 149 -1.54 -31.52 1.35
CA PRO A 149 -0.86 -32.27 0.29
C PRO A 149 -1.55 -32.11 -1.06
N LEU A 150 -0.75 -32.04 -2.13
CA LEU A 150 -1.27 -31.89 -3.49
C LEU A 150 -1.93 -33.17 -3.98
N THR A 151 -3.14 -33.05 -4.48
CA THR A 151 -3.83 -34.17 -5.14
C THR A 151 -3.27 -34.40 -6.56
N PRO A 152 -3.32 -35.63 -7.10
CA PRO A 152 -2.92 -35.89 -8.50
C PRO A 152 -3.68 -35.03 -9.52
N GLN A 153 -4.94 -34.71 -9.24
CA GLN A 153 -5.75 -33.79 -10.04
C GLN A 153 -5.17 -32.38 -10.06
N ALA A 154 -4.76 -31.85 -8.90
CA ALA A 154 -4.13 -30.54 -8.80
C ALA A 154 -2.82 -30.45 -9.57
N ILE A 155 -1.99 -31.51 -9.54
CA ILE A 155 -0.74 -31.56 -10.33
C ILE A 155 -1.04 -31.47 -11.83
N LYS A 156 -2.04 -32.23 -12.32
CA LYS A 156 -2.45 -32.19 -13.73
C LYS A 156 -3.02 -30.81 -14.12
N ALA A 157 -3.88 -30.23 -13.28
CA ALA A 157 -4.47 -28.92 -13.51
C ALA A 157 -3.40 -27.81 -13.54
N ARG A 158 -2.43 -27.84 -12.63
CA ARG A 158 -1.28 -26.91 -12.62
C ARG A 158 -0.43 -27.01 -13.88
N LYS A 159 -0.12 -28.22 -14.38
CA LYS A 159 0.59 -28.42 -15.65
C LYS A 159 -0.18 -27.85 -16.85
N LEU A 160 -1.49 -28.08 -16.89
CA LEU A 160 -2.36 -27.51 -17.92
C LEU A 160 -2.37 -25.98 -17.86
N LEU A 161 -2.52 -25.41 -16.67
CA LEU A 161 -2.56 -23.97 -16.45
C LEU A 161 -1.24 -23.30 -16.83
N ALA A 162 -0.09 -23.90 -16.50
CA ALA A 162 1.22 -23.41 -16.93
C ALA A 162 1.35 -23.36 -18.46
N THR A 163 0.88 -24.41 -19.15
CA THR A 163 0.85 -24.46 -20.62
C THR A 163 -0.06 -23.38 -21.21
N LEU A 164 -1.23 -23.16 -20.61
CA LEU A 164 -2.18 -22.12 -21.03
C LEU A 164 -1.61 -20.72 -20.81
N ARG A 165 -0.99 -20.45 -19.65
CA ARG A 165 -0.35 -19.16 -19.33
C ARG A 165 0.75 -18.81 -20.33
N SER A 166 1.59 -19.77 -20.73
CA SER A 166 2.61 -19.55 -21.75
C SER A 166 2.00 -19.18 -23.12
N LYS A 167 0.92 -19.87 -23.52
CA LYS A 167 0.18 -19.52 -24.75
C LYS A 167 -0.48 -18.15 -24.67
N TRP A 168 -1.10 -17.82 -23.55
CA TRP A 168 -1.73 -16.51 -23.32
C TRP A 168 -0.71 -15.39 -23.32
N HIS A 169 0.44 -15.57 -22.67
CA HIS A 169 1.54 -14.60 -22.71
C HIS A 169 1.89 -14.19 -24.14
N ASN A 170 2.12 -15.18 -25.02
CA ASN A 170 2.48 -14.91 -26.42
C ASN A 170 1.32 -14.29 -27.22
N SER A 171 0.08 -14.72 -26.96
CA SER A 171 -1.11 -14.17 -27.62
C SER A 171 -1.33 -12.70 -27.25
N ILE A 172 -1.26 -12.38 -25.95
CA ILE A 172 -1.41 -11.01 -25.42
C ILE A 172 -0.28 -10.11 -25.93
N LEU A 173 0.96 -10.58 -25.92
CA LEU A 173 2.12 -9.81 -26.42
C LEU A 173 1.92 -9.41 -27.89
N ARG A 174 1.53 -10.37 -28.75
CA ARG A 174 1.27 -10.09 -30.17
C ARG A 174 0.11 -9.10 -30.35
N ALA A 175 -0.97 -9.25 -29.58
CA ALA A 175 -2.11 -8.36 -29.64
C ALA A 175 -1.76 -6.92 -29.20
N LEU A 176 -0.97 -6.78 -28.13
CA LEU A 176 -0.49 -5.49 -27.64
C LEU A 176 0.42 -4.81 -28.68
N GLN A 177 1.38 -5.54 -29.25
CA GLN A 177 2.28 -5.01 -30.28
C GLN A 177 1.53 -4.58 -31.53
N LYS A 178 0.55 -5.38 -31.99
CA LYS A 178 -0.33 -5.02 -33.09
C LYS A 178 -1.13 -3.74 -32.78
N SER A 179 -1.64 -3.62 -31.56
CA SER A 179 -2.38 -2.43 -31.12
C SER A 179 -1.49 -1.18 -31.13
N LYS A 180 -0.29 -1.25 -30.53
CA LYS A 180 0.69 -0.16 -30.53
C LYS A 180 1.07 0.26 -31.96
N HIS A 181 1.31 -0.70 -32.85
CA HIS A 181 1.65 -0.43 -34.25
C HIS A 181 0.52 0.31 -34.97
N ASN A 182 -0.73 -0.13 -34.77
CA ASN A 182 -1.89 0.52 -35.38
C ASN A 182 -2.06 1.96 -34.89
N MET A 183 -1.91 2.21 -33.58
CA MET A 183 -1.99 3.56 -33.02
C MET A 183 -0.84 4.46 -33.47
N SER A 184 0.36 3.91 -33.70
CA SER A 184 1.50 4.70 -34.20
C SER A 184 1.31 5.24 -35.63
N LYS A 185 0.50 4.56 -36.46
CA LYS A 185 0.28 4.89 -37.87
C LYS A 185 -0.81 5.94 -38.10
N LEU A 186 -1.78 6.02 -37.19
CA LEU A 186 -2.85 7.00 -37.26
C LEU A 186 -2.27 8.37 -36.92
N ARG A 187 -1.83 9.15 -37.92
CA ARG A 187 -1.30 10.52 -37.71
C ARG A 187 -2.40 11.57 -37.47
N THR A 188 -3.65 11.27 -37.79
CA THR A 188 -4.80 12.16 -37.56
C THR A 188 -5.37 11.95 -36.16
N ALA A 189 -5.56 13.05 -35.44
CA ALA A 189 -6.06 13.12 -34.07
C ALA A 189 -7.51 12.63 -33.95
N SER A 190 -7.75 11.32 -34.10
CA SER A 190 -8.93 10.70 -33.51
C SER A 190 -8.68 10.55 -32.00
N ALA A 191 -9.75 10.59 -31.20
CA ALA A 191 -9.68 10.42 -29.74
C ALA A 191 -8.99 9.10 -29.30
N TYR A 192 -8.80 8.15 -30.21
CA TYR A 192 -8.09 6.88 -30.01
C TYR A 192 -6.55 7.01 -29.93
N ASN A 193 -5.94 8.06 -30.49
CA ASN A 193 -4.47 8.22 -30.48
C ASN A 193 -3.89 8.76 -29.16
N ILE A 194 -4.74 9.08 -28.20
CA ILE A 194 -4.33 9.65 -26.91
C ILE A 194 -3.55 8.61 -26.08
N LEU A 195 -3.79 7.30 -26.28
CA LEU A 195 -3.19 6.25 -25.44
C LEU A 195 -1.78 5.82 -25.85
N TYR A 196 -1.36 6.06 -27.10
CA TYR A 196 -0.08 5.53 -27.61
C TYR A 196 1.14 5.94 -26.78
N PRO A 197 1.33 7.23 -26.38
CA PRO A 197 2.46 7.62 -25.54
C PRO A 197 2.47 6.87 -24.20
N TYR A 198 1.30 6.66 -23.60
CA TYR A 198 1.15 5.96 -22.33
C TYR A 198 1.45 4.48 -22.46
N LEU A 199 1.11 3.86 -23.59
CA LEU A 199 1.52 2.48 -23.90
C LEU A 199 3.03 2.34 -24.10
N CYS A 200 3.76 3.41 -24.40
CA CYS A 200 5.21 3.42 -24.59
C CYS A 200 6.03 3.67 -23.31
N VAL A 201 5.39 3.96 -22.17
CA VAL A 201 6.15 4.31 -20.95
C VAL A 201 6.84 3.12 -20.29
N LEU A 202 6.29 1.91 -20.45
CA LEU A 202 6.83 0.65 -19.93
C LEU A 202 7.20 -0.33 -21.06
N PRO A 203 8.11 -1.29 -20.82
CA PRO A 203 8.34 -2.42 -21.71
C PRO A 203 7.07 -3.29 -21.89
N ASP A 204 6.89 -3.88 -23.07
CA ASP A 204 5.72 -4.72 -23.40
C ASP A 204 5.49 -5.86 -22.39
N LYS A 205 6.58 -6.47 -21.90
CA LYS A 205 6.53 -7.56 -20.91
C LYS A 205 5.79 -7.17 -19.62
N GLU A 206 5.89 -5.92 -19.19
CA GLU A 206 5.25 -5.44 -17.97
C GLU A 206 3.74 -5.38 -18.13
N TYR A 207 3.25 -4.90 -19.28
CA TYR A 207 1.82 -4.90 -19.60
C TYR A 207 1.24 -6.30 -19.65
N VAL A 208 1.96 -7.24 -20.27
CA VAL A 208 1.55 -8.65 -20.35
C VAL A 208 1.50 -9.27 -18.95
N GLY A 209 2.50 -8.99 -18.10
CA GLY A 209 2.52 -9.45 -16.71
C GLY A 209 1.33 -8.92 -15.90
N ILE A 210 1.02 -7.62 -16.01
CA ILE A 210 -0.13 -6.99 -15.34
C ILE A 210 -1.45 -7.64 -15.80
N MET A 211 -1.62 -7.84 -17.11
CA MET A 211 -2.82 -8.49 -17.68
C MET A 211 -2.99 -9.94 -17.21
N LEU A 212 -1.89 -10.71 -17.14
CA LEU A 212 -1.92 -12.08 -16.63
C LEU A 212 -2.17 -12.13 -15.12
N GLN A 213 -1.68 -11.15 -14.36
CA GLN A 213 -1.96 -11.06 -12.92
C GLN A 213 -3.46 -10.90 -12.67
N ILE A 214 -4.13 -9.98 -13.37
CA ILE A 214 -5.58 -9.78 -13.27
C ILE A 214 -6.35 -11.04 -13.66
N LEU A 215 -5.91 -11.75 -14.71
CA LEU A 215 -6.53 -13.01 -15.11
C LEU A 215 -6.45 -14.07 -14.00
N ASN A 216 -5.39 -14.07 -13.18
CA ASN A 216 -5.23 -15.00 -12.07
C ASN A 216 -6.07 -14.62 -10.84
N THR A 217 -6.41 -13.35 -10.66
CA THR A 217 -7.14 -12.85 -9.48
C THR A 217 -8.64 -12.65 -9.71
N ILE A 218 -9.11 -12.75 -10.95
CA ILE A 218 -10.53 -12.52 -11.28
C ILE A 218 -11.45 -13.53 -10.59
N SER A 219 -12.53 -13.02 -9.98
CA SER A 219 -13.53 -13.85 -9.31
C SER A 219 -14.28 -14.76 -10.30
N PRO A 220 -14.56 -16.03 -9.95
CA PRO A 220 -15.42 -16.92 -10.74
C PRO A 220 -16.83 -16.37 -11.00
N HIS A 221 -17.32 -15.50 -10.10
CA HIS A 221 -18.62 -14.84 -10.25
C HIS A 221 -18.60 -13.68 -11.26
N GLY A 222 -17.40 -13.26 -11.68
CA GLY A 222 -17.18 -12.08 -12.50
C GLY A 222 -16.99 -10.82 -11.66
N GLU A 223 -16.49 -9.78 -12.31
CA GLU A 223 -16.17 -8.50 -11.68
C GLU A 223 -16.64 -7.34 -12.56
N SER A 224 -16.87 -6.18 -11.94
CA SER A 224 -17.29 -4.98 -12.66
C SER A 224 -16.24 -4.54 -13.67
N LEU A 225 -16.69 -4.24 -14.90
CA LEU A 225 -15.85 -3.74 -15.98
C LEU A 225 -15.03 -2.51 -15.54
N SER A 226 -15.67 -1.57 -14.83
CA SER A 226 -15.02 -0.34 -14.39
C SER A 226 -13.97 -0.59 -13.32
N VAL A 227 -14.20 -1.55 -12.42
CA VAL A 227 -13.24 -1.93 -11.37
C VAL A 227 -11.99 -2.55 -11.98
N LEU A 228 -12.16 -3.53 -12.88
CA LEU A 228 -11.04 -4.18 -13.58
C LEU A 228 -10.24 -3.20 -14.45
N ALA A 229 -10.93 -2.32 -15.20
CA ALA A 229 -10.27 -1.30 -16.00
C ALA A 229 -9.44 -0.37 -15.10
N ARG A 230 -10.02 0.13 -14.01
CA ARG A 230 -9.29 0.99 -13.07
C ARG A 230 -8.07 0.28 -12.48
N GLU A 231 -8.21 -0.98 -12.10
CA GLU A 231 -7.11 -1.76 -11.51
C GLU A 231 -5.96 -1.95 -12.52
N LEU A 232 -6.26 -2.34 -13.76
CA LEU A 232 -5.28 -2.47 -14.84
C LEU A 232 -4.54 -1.14 -15.08
N GLY A 233 -5.27 -0.04 -15.22
CA GLY A 233 -4.69 1.29 -15.44
C GLY A 233 -3.82 1.74 -14.27
N SER A 234 -4.28 1.52 -13.03
CA SER A 234 -3.55 1.91 -11.82
C SER A 234 -2.28 1.09 -11.63
N LYS A 235 -2.29 -0.22 -11.94
CA LYS A 235 -1.09 -1.07 -11.91
C LYS A 235 -0.03 -0.59 -12.90
N VAL A 236 -0.43 -0.15 -14.11
CA VAL A 236 0.51 0.45 -15.08
C VAL A 236 1.07 1.76 -14.54
N TYR A 237 0.21 2.64 -14.03
CA TYR A 237 0.63 3.92 -13.46
C TYR A 237 1.63 3.75 -12.32
N ASN A 238 1.37 2.84 -11.38
CA ASN A 238 2.27 2.57 -10.25
C ASN A 238 3.66 2.10 -10.73
N LYS A 239 3.72 1.17 -11.70
CA LYS A 239 5.00 0.75 -12.29
C LYS A 239 5.70 1.88 -13.04
N TYR A 240 4.95 2.74 -13.73
CA TYR A 240 5.50 3.91 -14.41
C TYR A 240 6.15 4.88 -13.43
N ILE A 241 5.50 5.17 -12.29
CA ILE A 241 6.06 6.01 -11.24
C ILE A 241 7.39 5.45 -10.73
N ILE A 242 7.44 4.15 -10.41
CA ILE A 242 8.69 3.51 -9.97
C ILE A 242 9.79 3.67 -11.03
N GLN A 243 9.47 3.42 -12.31
CA GLN A 243 10.44 3.59 -13.40
C GLN A 243 10.86 5.05 -13.60
N ARG A 244 9.97 6.02 -13.38
CA ARG A 244 10.28 7.45 -13.43
C ARG A 244 11.27 7.82 -12.34
N LYS A 245 11.03 7.42 -11.08
CA LYS A 245 11.93 7.65 -9.93
C LYS A 245 13.31 7.04 -10.11
N LEU A 246 13.40 5.92 -10.82
CA LEU A 246 14.66 5.28 -11.20
C LEU A 246 15.42 6.09 -12.26
N ARG A 247 14.75 6.51 -13.33
CA ARG A 247 15.39 7.31 -14.41
C ARG A 247 15.84 8.66 -13.89
N SER A 248 15.06 9.26 -13.01
CA SER A 248 15.28 10.60 -12.48
C SER A 248 16.33 10.69 -11.38
N ARG A 249 16.96 9.57 -11.01
CA ARG A 249 17.93 9.47 -9.90
C ARG A 249 17.35 9.86 -8.53
N GLN A 250 16.03 9.94 -8.42
CA GLN A 250 15.36 10.27 -7.16
C GLN A 250 15.60 9.17 -6.13
N LEU A 251 15.59 7.90 -6.56
CA LEU A 251 15.89 6.78 -5.68
C LEU A 251 17.29 6.90 -5.06
N GLU A 252 18.31 7.16 -5.86
CA GLU A 252 19.71 7.26 -5.39
C GLU A 252 19.85 8.33 -4.30
N LYS A 253 19.18 9.47 -4.48
CA LYS A 253 19.12 10.55 -3.49
C LYS A 253 18.37 10.13 -2.23
N VAL A 254 17.25 9.43 -2.34
CA VAL A 254 16.51 8.89 -1.19
C VAL A 254 17.37 7.88 -0.43
N GLN A 255 18.12 7.02 -1.11
CA GLN A 255 19.03 6.06 -0.47
C GLN A 255 20.15 6.77 0.30
N GLU A 256 20.77 7.81 -0.29
CA GLU A 256 21.80 8.61 0.39
C GLU A 256 21.24 9.28 1.66
N ILE A 257 20.07 9.90 1.55
CA ILE A 257 19.42 10.56 2.69
C ILE A 257 19.01 9.54 3.75
N TYR A 258 18.49 8.37 3.35
CA TYR A 258 18.05 7.34 4.29
C TYR A 258 19.23 6.79 5.09
N LYS A 259 20.40 6.61 4.47
CA LYS A 259 21.64 6.20 5.17
C LYS A 259 22.02 7.16 6.30
N ASP A 260 21.89 8.47 6.09
CA ASP A 260 22.13 9.46 7.14
C ASP A 260 20.96 9.55 8.14
N TYR A 261 19.73 9.28 7.70
CA TYR A 261 18.50 9.37 8.50
C TYR A 261 18.41 8.29 9.58
N VAL A 262 18.83 7.05 9.28
CA VAL A 262 18.78 5.94 10.26
C VAL A 262 19.57 6.22 11.53
N HIS A 263 20.59 7.08 11.47
CA HIS A 263 21.32 7.52 12.65
C HIS A 263 20.43 8.19 13.71
N LEU A 264 19.33 8.84 13.32
CA LEU A 264 18.37 9.40 14.27
C LEU A 264 17.56 8.31 14.99
N LEU A 265 17.28 7.21 14.30
CA LEU A 265 16.37 6.17 14.79
C LEU A 265 17.10 5.07 15.55
N ALA A 266 18.38 4.84 15.29
CA ALA A 266 19.13 3.72 15.85
C ALA A 266 19.49 3.91 17.34
N ASN A 267 19.74 2.82 18.06
CA ASN A 267 20.11 2.85 19.48
C ASN A 267 21.60 3.17 19.73
N ASP A 268 22.47 2.87 18.77
CA ASP A 268 23.93 3.03 18.78
C ASP A 268 24.40 4.42 18.31
N SER A 269 23.46 5.31 18.05
CA SER A 269 23.68 6.60 17.41
C SER A 269 22.75 7.66 18.01
N GLN A 270 23.29 8.85 18.31
CA GLN A 270 22.50 9.98 18.82
C GLN A 270 22.92 11.29 18.16
N PRO A 271 22.53 11.54 16.90
CA PRO A 271 22.53 12.90 16.39
C PRO A 271 21.53 13.73 17.20
N ASP A 272 21.80 15.03 17.34
CA ASP A 272 20.91 16.11 17.80
C ASP A 272 19.40 15.75 17.93
N LYS A 273 18.73 16.25 18.98
CA LYS A 273 17.29 16.05 19.25
C LYS A 273 16.37 16.68 18.18
N TYR A 274 16.19 16.00 17.06
CA TYR A 274 15.27 16.37 15.97
C TYR A 274 14.06 15.45 15.92
N LEU A 275 12.95 15.96 15.39
CA LEU A 275 11.86 15.11 14.92
C LEU A 275 12.25 14.43 13.59
N PRO A 276 11.70 13.24 13.28
CA PRO A 276 11.98 12.52 12.03
C PRO A 276 11.88 13.39 10.76
N ARG A 277 10.81 14.18 10.64
CA ARG A 277 10.60 15.10 9.50
C ARG A 277 11.67 16.20 9.44
N GLU A 278 11.98 16.83 10.58
CA GLU A 278 12.95 17.93 10.64
C GLU A 278 14.36 17.46 10.26
N TYR A 279 14.75 16.28 10.73
CA TYR A 279 16.04 15.70 10.40
C TYR A 279 16.10 15.33 8.92
N TRP A 280 15.03 14.74 8.37
CA TRP A 280 14.94 14.45 6.94
C TRP A 280 15.07 15.74 6.09
N GLU A 281 14.36 16.81 6.43
CA GLU A 281 14.46 18.11 5.75
C GLU A 281 15.89 18.69 5.82
N LYS A 282 16.56 18.56 6.97
CA LYS A 282 17.97 18.96 7.14
C LYS A 282 18.90 18.18 6.20
N LEU A 283 18.70 16.87 6.09
CA LEU A 283 19.50 16.01 5.21
C LEU A 283 19.25 16.30 3.73
N VAL A 284 17.99 16.53 3.33
CA VAL A 284 17.64 16.97 1.96
C VAL A 284 18.33 18.28 1.63
N ALA A 285 18.35 19.24 2.56
CA ALA A 285 19.01 20.52 2.37
C ALA A 285 20.54 20.40 2.28
N LYS A 286 21.14 19.47 3.05
CA LYS A 286 22.59 19.15 3.01
C LYS A 286 22.99 18.50 1.68
N ALA A 287 22.17 17.58 1.15
CA ALA A 287 22.41 16.94 -0.14
C ALA A 287 22.43 17.96 -1.29
N GLY A 288 21.56 18.97 -1.24
CA GLY A 288 21.63 20.23 -2.00
C GLY A 288 21.37 20.15 -3.51
N PHE A 289 21.91 19.14 -4.19
CA PHE A 289 21.88 18.91 -5.64
C PHE A 289 20.99 17.71 -6.01
N GLY A 290 20.73 17.55 -7.30
CA GLY A 290 19.87 16.50 -7.86
C GLY A 290 18.36 16.76 -7.70
N PRO A 291 17.55 15.71 -7.89
CA PRO A 291 16.11 15.83 -8.07
C PRO A 291 15.41 16.35 -6.82
N SER A 292 14.28 17.02 -7.03
CA SER A 292 13.39 17.43 -5.95
C SER A 292 12.59 16.22 -5.47
N LEU A 293 12.52 16.00 -4.15
CA LEU A 293 11.76 14.87 -3.61
C LEU A 293 10.24 15.13 -3.61
N ASN A 294 9.85 16.40 -3.52
CA ASN A 294 8.45 16.84 -3.47
C ASN A 294 7.93 17.25 -4.86
N LEU A 295 8.26 16.48 -5.90
CA LEU A 295 7.72 16.73 -7.23
C LEU A 295 6.19 16.75 -7.15
N LYS A 296 5.57 17.82 -7.64
CA LYS A 296 4.11 17.85 -7.80
C LYS A 296 3.78 16.88 -8.92
N ASP A 297 3.28 15.71 -8.56
CA ASP A 297 2.95 14.71 -9.55
C ASP A 297 1.86 15.24 -10.48
N GLY A 298 2.17 15.26 -11.78
CA GLY A 298 1.16 15.28 -12.83
C GLY A 298 0.44 13.94 -12.85
N SER A 299 -0.32 13.64 -11.79
CA SER A 299 -1.06 12.39 -11.67
C SER A 299 -1.91 12.20 -12.91
N TRP A 300 -1.86 11.01 -13.50
CA TRP A 300 -2.66 10.73 -14.69
C TRP A 300 -4.14 10.96 -14.37
N PRO A 301 -4.87 11.75 -15.18
CA PRO A 301 -6.30 11.96 -14.95
C PRO A 301 -7.03 10.61 -14.87
N CYS A 302 -8.03 10.49 -13.99
CA CYS A 302 -8.79 9.25 -13.83
C CYS A 302 -9.35 8.73 -15.17
N VAL A 303 -9.81 9.64 -16.04
CA VAL A 303 -10.30 9.30 -17.39
C VAL A 303 -9.23 8.59 -18.22
N LEU A 304 -7.97 9.00 -18.10
CA LEU A 304 -6.85 8.36 -18.82
C LEU A 304 -6.56 6.97 -18.25
N ILE A 305 -6.49 6.84 -16.92
CA ILE A 305 -6.30 5.55 -16.22
C ILE A 305 -7.38 4.56 -16.65
N MET A 306 -8.64 5.00 -16.66
CA MET A 306 -9.79 4.21 -17.08
C MET A 306 -9.72 3.80 -18.55
N ARG A 307 -9.38 4.72 -19.46
CA ARG A 307 -9.26 4.41 -20.91
C ARG A 307 -8.13 3.43 -21.19
N LEU A 308 -6.98 3.62 -20.56
CA LEU A 308 -5.85 2.71 -20.69
C LEU A 308 -6.24 1.31 -20.17
N GLY A 309 -6.84 1.26 -19.00
CA GLY A 309 -7.34 0.02 -18.40
C GLY A 309 -8.37 -0.72 -19.26
N MET A 310 -9.33 0.01 -19.83
CA MET A 310 -10.33 -0.54 -20.74
C MET A 310 -9.67 -1.16 -21.98
N HIS A 311 -8.69 -0.46 -22.56
CA HIS A 311 -7.98 -0.94 -23.72
C HIS A 311 -7.19 -2.25 -23.43
N LEU A 312 -6.52 -2.33 -22.28
CA LEU A 312 -5.83 -3.54 -21.84
C LEU A 312 -6.83 -4.70 -21.59
N LEU A 313 -7.99 -4.40 -21.03
CA LEU A 313 -9.05 -5.37 -20.79
C LEU A 313 -9.63 -5.92 -22.10
N GLU A 314 -9.83 -5.07 -23.11
CA GLU A 314 -10.25 -5.49 -24.46
C GLU A 314 -9.23 -6.43 -25.10
N ILE A 315 -7.94 -6.10 -25.01
CA ILE A 315 -6.86 -6.99 -25.47
C ILE A 315 -6.94 -8.33 -24.76
N LEU A 316 -7.12 -8.34 -23.43
CA LEU A 316 -7.22 -9.56 -22.64
C LEU A 316 -8.41 -10.44 -23.08
N VAL A 317 -9.59 -9.84 -23.26
CA VAL A 317 -10.81 -10.53 -23.71
C VAL A 317 -10.63 -11.14 -25.11
N GLN A 318 -9.93 -10.47 -26.02
CA GLN A 318 -9.72 -10.95 -27.40
C GLN A 318 -8.62 -12.00 -27.50
N ALA A 319 -7.54 -11.86 -26.73
CA ALA A 319 -6.32 -12.64 -26.86
C ALA A 319 -6.36 -13.97 -26.07
N VAL A 320 -7.08 -14.02 -24.95
CA VAL A 320 -7.07 -15.17 -24.03
C VAL A 320 -8.17 -16.17 -24.41
N LYS A 321 -7.75 -17.36 -24.86
CA LYS A 321 -8.64 -18.44 -25.31
C LYS A 321 -8.29 -19.78 -24.67
N VAL A 322 -9.29 -20.62 -24.43
CA VAL A 322 -9.14 -21.97 -23.87
C VAL A 322 -9.77 -23.02 -24.81
N PRO A 323 -9.23 -24.24 -24.92
CA PRO A 323 -9.87 -25.32 -25.68
C PRO A 323 -11.19 -25.75 -25.03
N ARG A 324 -12.28 -25.78 -25.79
CA ARG A 324 -13.61 -26.20 -25.32
C ARG A 324 -13.62 -27.63 -24.77
N ASN A 325 -12.83 -28.53 -25.36
CA ASN A 325 -12.79 -29.95 -25.01
C ASN A 325 -11.60 -30.30 -24.09
N THR A 326 -11.30 -29.43 -23.12
CA THR A 326 -10.16 -29.62 -22.19
C THR A 326 -10.26 -30.91 -21.37
N PHE A 327 -11.46 -31.44 -21.18
CA PHE A 327 -11.74 -32.69 -20.48
C PHE A 327 -12.12 -33.87 -21.39
N ASN A 328 -12.21 -33.68 -22.71
CA ASN A 328 -12.61 -34.71 -23.68
C ASN A 328 -11.66 -34.75 -24.89
N THR A 329 -10.75 -35.71 -24.94
CA THR A 329 -9.68 -35.83 -25.94
C THR A 329 -10.14 -36.24 -27.35
N ARG A 330 -11.44 -36.52 -27.56
CA ARG A 330 -11.97 -37.14 -28.81
C ARG A 330 -12.50 -36.15 -29.86
N LEU A 331 -12.49 -34.85 -29.60
CA LEU A 331 -13.07 -33.83 -30.49
C LEU A 331 -12.06 -32.72 -30.79
N GLU A 332 -12.08 -32.16 -32.00
CA GLU A 332 -11.19 -31.06 -32.40
C GLU A 332 -11.25 -29.88 -31.41
N PRO A 333 -10.09 -29.31 -31.01
CA PRO A 333 -10.04 -28.27 -30.01
C PRO A 333 -10.50 -26.93 -30.59
N ARG A 334 -11.81 -26.66 -30.59
CA ARG A 334 -12.34 -25.31 -30.86
C ARG A 334 -11.96 -24.39 -29.70
N LEU A 335 -11.21 -23.34 -29.99
CA LEU A 335 -10.81 -22.32 -29.03
C LEU A 335 -11.99 -21.38 -28.73
N ILE A 336 -12.29 -21.19 -27.45
CA ILE A 336 -13.30 -20.25 -26.96
C ILE A 336 -12.63 -19.15 -26.11
N PRO A 337 -13.16 -17.92 -26.08
CA PRO A 337 -12.68 -16.89 -25.18
C PRO A 337 -12.73 -17.34 -23.71
N VAL A 338 -11.76 -16.91 -22.91
CA VAL A 338 -11.79 -17.15 -21.45
C VAL A 338 -12.68 -16.15 -20.75
N LEU A 339 -12.72 -14.90 -21.22
CA LEU A 339 -13.48 -13.81 -20.60
C LEU A 339 -14.63 -13.38 -21.51
N TYR A 340 -15.78 -13.08 -20.90
CA TYR A 340 -16.97 -12.63 -21.60
C TYR A 340 -17.51 -11.35 -20.99
N HIS A 341 -17.96 -10.43 -21.85
CA HIS A 341 -18.73 -9.27 -21.43
C HIS A 341 -20.19 -9.68 -21.21
N ILE A 342 -20.68 -9.49 -20.00
CA ILE A 342 -22.06 -9.79 -19.60
C ILE A 342 -22.65 -8.50 -19.04
N TYR A 343 -23.94 -8.28 -19.30
CA TYR A 343 -24.68 -7.20 -18.66
C TYR A 343 -25.57 -7.79 -17.57
N SER A 344 -25.47 -7.23 -16.37
CA SER A 344 -26.35 -7.55 -15.26
C SER A 344 -27.18 -6.32 -14.91
N PHE A 345 -28.44 -6.53 -14.56
CA PHE A 345 -29.30 -5.47 -14.03
C PHE A 345 -29.19 -5.46 -12.52
N HIS A 346 -28.63 -4.38 -11.96
CA HIS A 346 -28.72 -4.10 -10.54
C HIS A 346 -29.79 -3.03 -10.34
N SER A 347 -30.95 -3.44 -9.83
CA SER A 347 -32.17 -2.61 -9.77
C SER A 347 -32.59 -2.10 -11.15
N THR A 348 -32.46 -0.81 -11.41
CA THR A 348 -32.82 -0.14 -12.69
C THR A 348 -31.64 0.09 -13.63
N TRP A 349 -30.39 -0.10 -13.17
CA TRP A 349 -29.19 0.23 -13.94
C TRP A 349 -28.53 -1.02 -14.49
N GLN A 350 -28.17 -0.97 -15.78
CA GLN A 350 -27.40 -2.00 -16.45
C GLN A 350 -25.91 -1.80 -16.16
N VAL A 351 -25.28 -2.79 -15.55
CA VAL A 351 -23.85 -2.77 -15.21
C VAL A 351 -23.13 -3.81 -16.07
N GLY A 352 -22.03 -3.39 -16.72
CA GLY A 352 -21.14 -4.29 -17.46
C GLY A 352 -20.25 -5.09 -16.49
N LEU A 353 -20.25 -6.40 -16.66
CA LEU A 353 -19.44 -7.36 -15.91
C LEU A 353 -18.53 -8.13 -16.87
N ILE A 354 -17.30 -8.40 -16.45
CA ILE A 354 -16.44 -9.38 -17.10
C ILE A 354 -16.50 -10.66 -16.29
N LYS A 355 -16.92 -11.75 -16.93
CA LYS A 355 -17.04 -13.06 -16.29
C LYS A 355 -16.14 -14.08 -16.97
N PRO A 356 -15.36 -14.87 -16.19
CA PRO A 356 -14.62 -15.99 -16.75
C PRO A 356 -15.54 -17.13 -17.19
N HIS A 357 -15.12 -17.87 -18.20
CA HIS A 357 -15.77 -19.11 -18.63
C HIS A 357 -15.73 -20.15 -17.50
N PRO A 358 -16.79 -20.95 -17.26
CA PRO A 358 -16.80 -21.96 -16.21
C PRO A 358 -15.63 -22.95 -16.28
N ILE A 359 -15.23 -23.38 -17.49
CA ILE A 359 -14.05 -24.24 -17.70
C ILE A 359 -12.79 -23.63 -17.06
N PHE A 360 -12.56 -22.33 -17.24
CA PHE A 360 -11.41 -21.67 -16.63
C PHE A 360 -11.52 -21.64 -15.10
N SER A 361 -12.71 -21.34 -14.59
CA SER A 361 -12.96 -21.36 -13.13
C SER A 361 -12.73 -22.74 -12.52
N HIS A 362 -13.14 -23.81 -13.22
CA HIS A 362 -12.87 -25.19 -12.80
C HIS A 362 -11.37 -25.52 -12.83
N ILE A 363 -10.64 -25.14 -13.89
CA ILE A 363 -9.20 -25.36 -13.98
C ILE A 363 -8.47 -24.63 -12.83
N MET A 364 -8.85 -23.39 -12.52
CA MET A 364 -8.26 -22.63 -11.41
C MET A 364 -8.57 -23.27 -10.05
N SER A 365 -9.82 -23.69 -9.84
CA SER A 365 -10.23 -24.39 -8.62
C SER A 365 -9.49 -25.71 -8.44
N ASP A 366 -9.36 -26.52 -9.51
CA ASP A 366 -8.66 -27.80 -9.47
C ASP A 366 -7.15 -27.61 -9.26
N ALA A 367 -6.56 -26.57 -9.83
CA ALA A 367 -5.15 -26.26 -9.65
C ALA A 367 -4.81 -25.91 -8.20
N ALA A 368 -5.78 -25.34 -7.46
CA ALA A 368 -5.67 -24.97 -6.04
C ALA A 368 -4.30 -24.33 -5.75
N GLU A 369 -3.94 -23.30 -6.53
CA GLU A 369 -2.64 -22.65 -6.37
C GLU A 369 -2.56 -21.94 -5.03
N THR A 370 -1.46 -22.16 -4.34
CA THR A 370 -1.26 -21.69 -2.97
C THR A 370 -0.40 -20.43 -2.91
N MET A 371 -0.02 -19.86 -4.06
CA MET A 371 0.75 -18.64 -4.14
C MET A 371 -0.19 -17.45 -4.29
N LEU A 372 -0.07 -16.48 -3.39
CA LEU A 372 -0.87 -15.25 -3.38
C LEU A 372 0.02 -14.07 -3.75
N THR A 373 -0.45 -13.23 -4.67
CA THR A 373 0.33 -12.08 -5.16
C THR A 373 -0.33 -10.77 -4.77
N PHE A 374 0.42 -9.93 -4.04
CA PHE A 374 -0.02 -8.63 -3.56
C PHE A 374 0.79 -7.50 -4.21
N ASN A 375 0.28 -6.27 -4.17
CA ASN A 375 1.13 -5.10 -4.39
C ASN A 375 2.08 -4.96 -3.20
N SER A 376 3.32 -4.54 -3.44
CA SER A 376 4.29 -4.21 -2.39
C SER A 376 3.74 -3.22 -1.34
N SER A 377 2.97 -2.21 -1.76
CA SER A 377 2.33 -1.24 -0.86
C SER A 377 1.15 -1.79 -0.04
N ALA A 378 0.70 -3.01 -0.35
CA ALA A 378 -0.34 -3.69 0.42
C ALA A 378 0.21 -4.59 1.54
N ILE A 379 1.54 -4.74 1.62
CA ILE A 379 2.26 -5.49 2.64
C ILE A 379 2.89 -4.50 3.64
N PRO A 380 3.01 -4.84 4.94
CA PRO A 380 3.72 -4.00 5.91
C PRO A 380 5.18 -3.76 5.49
N MET A 381 5.73 -2.58 5.83
CA MET A 381 7.11 -2.24 5.48
C MET A 381 8.11 -3.03 6.34
N LEU A 382 9.24 -3.42 5.77
CA LEU A 382 10.33 -4.11 6.47
C LEU A 382 11.37 -3.17 7.09
N CYS A 383 11.21 -1.86 6.89
CA CYS A 383 12.01 -0.79 7.49
C CYS A 383 11.11 0.35 8.00
N PRO A 384 11.63 1.25 8.86
CA PRO A 384 10.93 2.47 9.24
C PRO A 384 10.51 3.28 7.99
N PRO A 385 9.25 3.74 7.92
CA PRO A 385 8.75 4.48 6.76
C PRO A 385 9.54 5.76 6.47
N VAL A 386 9.49 6.22 5.21
CA VAL A 386 9.97 7.55 4.85
C VAL A 386 9.05 8.58 5.52
N PRO A 387 9.59 9.55 6.28
CA PRO A 387 8.77 10.52 6.97
C PRO A 387 8.01 11.39 5.97
N TRP A 388 6.74 11.62 6.23
CA TRP A 388 5.93 12.65 5.61
C TRP A 388 6.57 14.01 5.83
N THR A 389 6.95 14.66 4.72
CA THR A 389 7.46 16.05 4.70
C THR A 389 6.52 16.98 3.95
N SER A 390 5.65 16.43 3.10
CA SER A 390 4.64 17.17 2.35
C SER A 390 3.46 16.24 2.04
N PRO A 391 2.32 16.79 1.58
CA PRO A 391 1.19 15.97 1.09
C PRO A 391 1.53 15.04 -0.08
N HIS A 392 2.69 15.22 -0.72
CA HIS A 392 3.14 14.48 -1.91
C HIS A 392 4.30 13.53 -1.63
N PHE A 393 4.91 13.57 -0.44
CA PHE A 393 6.11 12.78 -0.15
C PHE A 393 6.12 12.26 1.28
N GLY A 394 6.12 10.93 1.41
CA GLY A 394 6.19 10.17 2.66
C GLY A 394 5.63 8.75 2.51
N ALA A 395 5.62 8.00 3.62
CA ALA A 395 5.21 6.59 3.72
C ALA A 395 6.19 5.60 3.07
N PHE A 396 5.86 5.07 1.88
CA PHE A 396 6.70 4.07 1.20
C PHE A 396 7.92 4.73 0.52
N VAL A 397 8.93 3.93 0.17
CA VAL A 397 10.20 4.45 -0.39
C VAL A 397 10.02 4.87 -1.85
N LEU A 398 9.37 4.03 -2.65
CA LEU A 398 9.16 4.20 -4.09
C LEU A 398 7.68 4.35 -4.44
N SER A 399 6.79 3.65 -3.76
CA SER A 399 5.36 3.70 -4.06
C SER A 399 4.74 5.03 -3.65
N ASP A 400 4.05 5.70 -4.57
CA ASP A 400 3.32 6.94 -4.23
C ASP A 400 2.15 6.63 -3.31
N THR A 401 2.06 7.39 -2.23
CA THR A 401 1.00 7.28 -1.24
C THR A 401 0.25 8.60 -1.16
N LYS A 402 -1.08 8.54 -1.25
CA LYS A 402 -1.90 9.72 -1.00
C LYS A 402 -1.89 10.02 0.50
N PHE A 403 -1.52 11.26 0.85
CA PHE A 403 -1.60 11.77 2.22
C PHE A 403 -3.03 11.68 2.77
N MET A 404 -4.02 12.04 1.93
CA MET A 404 -5.44 11.92 2.24
C MET A 404 -6.11 10.85 1.39
N ARG A 405 -6.77 9.88 2.05
CA ARG A 405 -7.63 8.88 1.44
C ARG A 405 -8.89 9.55 0.93
N VAL A 406 -9.02 9.60 -0.39
CA VAL A 406 -10.23 10.09 -1.04
C VAL A 406 -10.62 9.10 -2.13
N VAL A 407 -11.91 8.73 -2.16
CA VAL A 407 -12.50 8.02 -3.29
C VAL A 407 -12.42 8.97 -4.50
N GLU A 408 -11.89 8.51 -5.63
CA GLU A 408 -11.55 9.36 -6.78
C GLU A 408 -12.65 10.36 -7.17
N GLY A 409 -12.27 11.63 -7.41
CA GLY A 409 -13.19 12.70 -7.80
C GLY A 409 -12.90 14.06 -7.13
N PRO A 410 -12.73 14.14 -5.79
CA PRO A 410 -12.48 15.40 -5.09
C PRO A 410 -11.01 15.83 -5.17
N ILE A 411 -10.62 16.45 -6.29
CA ILE A 411 -9.32 17.15 -6.43
C ILE A 411 -9.23 18.32 -5.42
N GLN A 412 -10.39 18.82 -4.97
CA GLN A 412 -10.50 19.95 -4.05
C GLN A 412 -9.70 19.79 -2.76
N HIS A 413 -9.72 18.61 -2.12
CA HIS A 413 -8.96 18.40 -0.90
C HIS A 413 -7.45 18.49 -1.13
N GLN A 414 -6.95 17.91 -2.24
CA GLN A 414 -5.54 18.02 -2.60
C GLN A 414 -5.15 19.47 -2.89
N LEU A 415 -6.00 20.21 -3.61
CA LEU A 415 -5.77 21.64 -3.89
C LEU A 415 -5.72 22.47 -2.60
N LEU A 416 -6.60 22.19 -1.64
CA LEU A 416 -6.59 22.88 -0.34
C LEU A 416 -5.33 22.55 0.47
N LEU A 417 -4.86 21.30 0.44
CA LEU A 417 -3.59 20.91 1.05
C LEU A 417 -2.41 21.64 0.41
N ASP A 418 -2.41 21.80 -0.92
CA ASP A 418 -1.36 22.49 -1.67
C ASP A 418 -1.36 24.02 -1.44
N GLN A 419 -2.53 24.60 -1.17
CA GLN A 419 -2.69 26.02 -0.85
C GLN A 419 -2.36 26.33 0.62
N CYS A 420 -2.42 25.34 1.49
CA CYS A 420 -2.16 25.50 2.92
C CYS A 420 -0.67 25.82 3.17
N PRO A 421 -0.34 26.81 4.03
CA PRO A 421 1.04 27.04 4.45
C PRO A 421 1.63 25.75 5.07
N PRO A 422 2.81 25.27 4.62
CA PRO A 422 3.37 23.98 5.06
C PRO A 422 3.47 23.85 6.59
N VAL A 423 3.77 24.95 7.27
CA VAL A 423 3.90 25.06 8.74
C VAL A 423 2.65 24.64 9.52
N ASN A 424 1.47 24.75 8.90
CA ASN A 424 0.22 24.36 9.52
C ASN A 424 -0.01 22.84 9.42
N LEU A 425 0.63 22.17 8.46
CA LEU A 425 0.55 20.73 8.27
C LEU A 425 1.60 19.96 9.08
N HIS A 426 2.69 20.61 9.53
CA HIS A 426 3.76 19.97 10.30
C HIS A 426 3.25 19.08 11.45
N PRO A 427 2.29 19.50 12.30
CA PRO A 427 1.79 18.64 13.38
C PRO A 427 1.15 17.34 12.89
N VAL A 428 0.42 17.42 11.78
CA VAL A 428 -0.29 16.28 11.21
C VAL A 428 0.71 15.33 10.55
N LEU A 429 1.71 15.88 9.84
CA LEU A 429 2.81 15.11 9.26
C LEU A 429 3.60 14.38 10.36
N ASP A 430 3.96 15.10 11.44
CA ASP A 430 4.74 14.55 12.56
C ASP A 430 3.96 13.47 13.32
N ALA A 431 2.64 13.64 13.51
CA ALA A 431 1.78 12.62 14.11
C ALA A 431 1.70 11.33 13.26
N LEU A 432 1.52 11.45 11.94
CA LEU A 432 1.53 10.30 11.03
C LEU A 432 2.90 9.60 11.01
N ASN A 433 3.99 10.36 11.09
CA ASN A 433 5.35 9.82 11.18
C ASN A 433 5.55 9.04 12.48
N GLN A 434 5.04 9.54 13.60
CA GLN A 434 5.11 8.84 14.88
C GLN A 434 4.33 7.52 14.84
N LEU A 435 3.10 7.52 14.31
CA LEU A 435 2.32 6.30 14.13
C LEU A 435 3.01 5.30 13.18
N GLY A 436 3.63 5.80 12.12
CA GLY A 436 4.36 5.02 11.13
C GLY A 436 5.63 4.36 11.67
N ASN A 437 6.34 5.04 12.58
CA ASN A 437 7.60 4.56 13.17
C ASN A 437 7.41 3.50 14.26
N CYS A 438 6.18 3.23 14.69
CA CYS A 438 5.89 2.13 15.61
C CYS A 438 6.22 0.78 14.96
N ALA A 439 7.20 0.07 15.53
CA ALA A 439 7.62 -1.24 15.07
C ALA A 439 6.75 -2.36 15.66
N TRP A 440 6.34 -3.32 14.82
CA TRP A 440 5.45 -4.43 15.16
C TRP A 440 6.10 -5.78 14.91
N LYS A 441 5.65 -6.80 15.66
CA LYS A 441 6.00 -8.21 15.45
C LYS A 441 4.77 -9.10 15.62
N ILE A 442 4.86 -10.34 15.15
CA ILE A 442 3.78 -11.33 15.27
C ILE A 442 3.81 -12.05 16.62
N ASN A 443 2.64 -12.19 17.25
CA ASN A 443 2.40 -13.13 18.35
C ASN A 443 2.30 -14.56 17.80
N GLN A 444 3.43 -15.23 17.65
CA GLN A 444 3.50 -16.52 16.96
C GLN A 444 2.63 -17.62 17.60
N PRO A 445 2.61 -17.81 18.94
CA PRO A 445 1.75 -18.83 19.56
C PRO A 445 0.27 -18.65 19.24
N VAL A 446 -0.22 -17.42 19.23
CA VAL A 446 -1.63 -17.11 18.90
C VAL A 446 -1.89 -17.33 17.41
N LEU A 447 -0.96 -16.92 16.54
CA LEU A 447 -1.06 -17.16 15.10
C LEU A 447 -1.14 -18.66 14.78
N ASP A 448 -0.37 -19.50 15.46
CA ASP A 448 -0.36 -20.96 15.24
C ASP A 448 -1.69 -21.61 15.58
N ILE A 449 -2.29 -21.21 16.71
CA ILE A 449 -3.63 -21.67 17.11
C ILE A 449 -4.67 -21.25 16.06
N ILE A 450 -4.63 -20.00 15.60
CA ILE A 450 -5.57 -19.48 14.60
C ILE A 450 -5.41 -20.21 13.27
N ILE A 451 -4.18 -20.41 12.79
CA ILE A 451 -3.91 -21.15 11.54
C ILE A 451 -4.36 -22.60 11.67
N SER A 452 -4.16 -23.24 12.83
CA SER A 452 -4.61 -24.60 13.09
C SER A 452 -6.14 -24.73 12.94
N ILE A 453 -6.90 -23.86 13.61
CA ILE A 453 -8.38 -23.85 13.50
C ILE A 453 -8.82 -23.49 12.08
N PHE A 454 -8.15 -22.53 11.44
CA PHE A 454 -8.44 -22.11 10.08
C PHE A 454 -8.25 -23.26 9.08
N ASN A 455 -7.17 -24.03 9.18
CA ASN A 455 -6.89 -25.11 8.23
C ASN A 455 -7.77 -26.35 8.40
N ASP A 456 -8.35 -26.54 9.59
CA ASP A 456 -9.36 -27.56 9.89
C ASP A 456 -10.77 -27.11 9.44
N LYS A 457 -11.74 -26.98 10.35
CA LYS A 457 -13.14 -26.62 10.03
C LYS A 457 -13.49 -25.15 10.22
N GLY A 458 -12.54 -24.33 10.68
CA GLY A 458 -12.85 -22.98 11.18
C GLY A 458 -13.70 -23.00 12.44
N ASN A 459 -14.07 -21.81 12.93
CA ASN A 459 -14.95 -21.64 14.08
C ASN A 459 -15.64 -20.28 13.99
N GLU A 460 -16.91 -20.26 13.58
CA GLU A 460 -17.68 -19.02 13.43
C GLU A 460 -17.81 -18.23 14.75
N LYS A 461 -17.81 -18.89 15.92
CA LYS A 461 -17.89 -18.20 17.22
C LYS A 461 -16.62 -17.43 17.57
N LEU A 462 -15.48 -17.85 17.01
CA LEU A 462 -14.18 -17.21 17.21
C LEU A 462 -13.78 -16.36 16.00
N ASP A 463 -14.74 -15.99 15.15
CA ASP A 463 -14.50 -15.23 13.91
C ASP A 463 -13.45 -15.87 12.97
N ILE A 464 -13.30 -17.20 13.02
CA ILE A 464 -12.47 -17.95 12.07
C ILE A 464 -13.40 -18.56 11.00
N PRO A 465 -13.40 -18.04 9.76
CA PRO A 465 -14.36 -18.45 8.76
C PRO A 465 -14.16 -19.92 8.34
N PRO A 466 -15.22 -20.73 8.29
CA PRO A 466 -15.14 -22.12 7.85
C PRO A 466 -14.84 -22.25 6.34
N PRO A 467 -14.28 -23.39 5.89
CA PRO A 467 -14.09 -23.67 4.47
C PRO A 467 -15.42 -23.91 3.75
N ILE A 468 -15.42 -23.79 2.41
CA ILE A 468 -16.62 -24.00 1.57
C ILE A 468 -17.21 -25.40 1.72
N SER A 469 -16.42 -26.40 2.13
CA SER A 469 -16.89 -27.76 2.40
C SER A 469 -17.96 -27.83 3.49
N GLU A 470 -17.97 -26.86 4.42
CA GLU A 470 -18.96 -26.73 5.50
C GLU A 470 -20.17 -25.87 5.09
N ALA A 471 -20.23 -25.39 3.84
CA ALA A 471 -21.34 -24.56 3.38
C ALA A 471 -22.65 -25.37 3.30
N PRO A 472 -23.81 -24.73 3.53
CA PRO A 472 -25.10 -25.40 3.49
C PRO A 472 -25.34 -25.99 2.10
N ARG A 473 -25.67 -27.28 2.06
CA ARG A 473 -25.99 -27.97 0.81
C ARG A 473 -27.39 -27.57 0.35
N PRO A 474 -27.59 -27.33 -0.96
CA PRO A 474 -28.93 -27.06 -1.46
C PRO A 474 -29.84 -28.29 -1.26
N PRO A 475 -31.13 -28.09 -0.94
CA PRO A 475 -32.09 -29.18 -0.83
C PRO A 475 -32.17 -29.99 -2.14
N ALA A 476 -32.37 -31.31 -2.02
CA ALA A 476 -32.56 -32.17 -3.19
C ALA A 476 -33.73 -31.67 -4.04
N ALA A 477 -33.60 -31.72 -5.37
CA ALA A 477 -34.67 -31.31 -6.27
C ALA A 477 -35.90 -32.21 -6.02
N PRO A 478 -37.12 -31.64 -5.89
CA PRO A 478 -38.32 -32.45 -5.75
C PRO A 478 -38.52 -33.33 -6.99
N SER A 479 -38.90 -34.59 -6.80
CA SER A 479 -39.06 -35.60 -7.88
C SER A 479 -40.11 -35.22 -8.93
N ASN A 480 -40.99 -34.28 -8.63
CA ASN A 480 -42.11 -33.89 -9.48
C ASN A 480 -41.83 -32.52 -10.12
N SER A 481 -41.62 -32.52 -11.43
CA SER A 481 -41.00 -31.45 -12.22
C SER A 481 -41.87 -30.24 -12.59
N SER A 482 -43.12 -30.13 -12.11
CA SER A 482 -44.04 -29.08 -12.56
C SER A 482 -44.19 -27.87 -11.62
N ALA A 483 -43.60 -27.87 -10.42
CA ALA A 483 -43.54 -26.68 -9.58
C ALA A 483 -42.33 -26.72 -8.64
N SER A 484 -41.20 -26.13 -9.06
CA SER A 484 -40.20 -25.65 -8.12
C SER A 484 -40.87 -24.61 -7.22
N SER A 485 -41.32 -25.04 -6.03
CA SER A 485 -42.04 -24.21 -5.07
C SER A 485 -41.25 -22.92 -4.81
N LYS A 486 -41.95 -21.79 -4.67
CA LYS A 486 -41.32 -20.50 -4.30
C LYS A 486 -40.42 -20.65 -3.07
N ALA A 487 -40.80 -21.52 -2.13
CA ALA A 487 -40.00 -21.86 -0.96
C ALA A 487 -38.66 -22.52 -1.32
N HIS A 488 -38.65 -23.51 -2.22
CA HIS A 488 -37.43 -24.19 -2.67
C HIS A 488 -36.48 -23.24 -3.42
N LYS A 489 -37.03 -22.33 -4.24
CA LYS A 489 -36.22 -21.28 -4.90
C LYS A 489 -35.64 -20.31 -3.88
N HIS A 490 -36.42 -19.91 -2.88
CA HIS A 490 -35.97 -19.02 -1.82
C HIS A 490 -34.85 -19.66 -0.98
N GLU A 491 -35.01 -20.93 -0.60
CA GLU A 491 -34.01 -21.70 0.13
C GLU A 491 -32.71 -21.87 -0.67
N LEU A 492 -32.81 -22.18 -1.97
CA LEU A 492 -31.65 -22.23 -2.86
C LEU A 492 -30.90 -20.89 -2.94
N LEU A 493 -31.64 -19.78 -2.96
CA LEU A 493 -31.05 -18.43 -2.94
C LEU A 493 -30.35 -18.14 -1.60
N LEU A 494 -30.95 -18.55 -0.47
CA LEU A 494 -30.34 -18.42 0.85
C LEU A 494 -29.05 -19.23 0.97
N CYS A 495 -29.04 -20.49 0.51
CA CYS A 495 -27.82 -21.30 0.49
C CYS A 495 -26.72 -20.64 -0.35
N LYS A 496 -27.05 -20.19 -1.58
CA LYS A 496 -26.09 -19.49 -2.43
C LYS A 496 -25.56 -18.21 -1.79
N LYS A 497 -26.41 -17.43 -1.14
CA LYS A 497 -26.02 -16.22 -0.41
C LYS A 497 -25.03 -16.55 0.71
N LYS A 498 -25.36 -17.52 1.57
CA LYS A 498 -24.49 -17.94 2.67
C LYS A 498 -23.17 -18.50 2.17
N THR A 499 -23.15 -19.30 1.10
CA THR A 499 -21.90 -19.79 0.48
C THR A 499 -21.02 -18.65 -0.03
N ALA A 500 -21.60 -17.62 -0.66
CA ALA A 500 -20.87 -16.46 -1.15
C ALA A 500 -20.30 -15.60 0.00
N GLU A 501 -21.07 -15.42 1.07
CA GLU A 501 -20.63 -14.72 2.29
C GLU A 501 -19.49 -15.48 2.97
N MET A 502 -19.62 -16.80 3.16
CA MET A 502 -18.57 -17.65 3.72
C MET A 502 -17.29 -17.58 2.90
N HIS A 503 -17.39 -17.68 1.56
CA HIS A 503 -16.24 -17.57 0.67
C HIS A 503 -15.55 -16.20 0.81
N SER A 504 -16.33 -15.11 0.87
CA SER A 504 -15.77 -13.76 1.00
C SER A 504 -15.01 -13.58 2.31
N LEU A 505 -15.60 -14.00 3.44
CA LEU A 505 -14.94 -13.96 4.74
C LEU A 505 -13.71 -14.87 4.79
N ARG A 506 -13.79 -16.06 4.20
CA ARG A 506 -12.67 -17.01 4.12
C ARG A 506 -11.49 -16.44 3.34
N MET A 507 -11.73 -15.78 2.21
CA MET A 507 -10.67 -15.14 1.41
C MET A 507 -10.04 -13.95 2.12
N ASP A 508 -10.84 -13.12 2.80
CA ASP A 508 -10.33 -12.01 3.62
C ASP A 508 -9.39 -12.51 4.73
N ALA A 509 -9.83 -13.53 5.49
CA ALA A 509 -9.00 -14.18 6.51
C ALA A 509 -7.77 -14.86 5.90
N LEU A 510 -7.90 -15.52 4.73
CA LEU A 510 -6.78 -16.16 4.04
C LEU A 510 -5.68 -15.15 3.73
N TYR A 511 -6.02 -13.97 3.21
CA TYR A 511 -5.04 -12.93 2.89
C TYR A 511 -4.38 -12.40 4.15
N LYS A 512 -5.16 -12.09 5.20
CA LYS A 512 -4.65 -11.62 6.50
C LYS A 512 -3.67 -12.60 7.12
N LEU A 513 -4.07 -13.87 7.26
CA LEU A 513 -3.25 -14.90 7.89
C LEU A 513 -2.02 -15.25 7.07
N SER A 514 -2.12 -15.23 5.74
CA SER A 514 -0.96 -15.49 4.86
C SER A 514 0.05 -14.35 4.93
N ILE A 515 -0.40 -13.09 4.98
CA ILE A 515 0.50 -11.94 5.18
C ILE A 515 1.14 -12.01 6.57
N ALA A 516 0.36 -12.27 7.62
CA ALA A 516 0.88 -12.44 8.98
C ALA A 516 1.92 -13.56 9.06
N ASN A 517 1.67 -14.71 8.42
CA ASN A 517 2.61 -15.82 8.36
C ASN A 517 3.87 -15.49 7.55
N TYR A 518 3.76 -14.69 6.49
CA TYR A 518 4.90 -14.22 5.69
C TYR A 518 5.84 -13.29 6.48
N VAL A 519 5.30 -12.50 7.43
CA VAL A 519 6.08 -11.62 8.32
C VAL A 519 6.30 -12.20 9.72
N ARG A 520 6.03 -13.50 9.93
CA ARG A 520 6.08 -14.20 11.22
C ARG A 520 7.36 -13.95 12.02
N ASP A 521 8.50 -14.03 11.36
CA ASP A 521 9.82 -13.92 11.97
C ASP A 521 10.48 -12.55 11.71
N LYS A 522 9.67 -11.55 11.33
CA LYS A 522 10.13 -10.22 10.95
C LYS A 522 9.56 -9.16 11.89
N VAL A 523 10.34 -8.09 12.06
CA VAL A 523 9.82 -6.81 12.55
C VAL A 523 9.42 -5.97 11.36
N PHE A 524 8.26 -5.34 11.43
CA PHE A 524 7.65 -4.57 10.35
C PHE A 524 6.96 -3.31 10.85
N TRP A 525 6.65 -2.39 9.93
CA TRP A 525 6.05 -1.09 10.19
C TRP A 525 4.80 -0.86 9.36
N PHE A 526 3.88 -0.06 9.91
CA PHE A 526 2.66 0.35 9.24
C PHE A 526 2.74 1.84 8.92
N PRO A 527 3.13 2.26 7.70
CA PRO A 527 2.98 3.67 7.33
C PRO A 527 1.51 4.08 7.45
N HIS A 528 1.24 5.30 7.92
CA HIS A 528 -0.10 5.82 8.09
C HIS A 528 -0.42 6.95 7.12
N ASN A 529 -1.70 7.10 6.80
CA ASN A 529 -2.29 8.25 6.10
C ASN A 529 -3.59 8.64 6.81
N MET A 530 -4.36 9.59 6.25
CA MET A 530 -5.59 10.10 6.89
C MET A 530 -6.79 10.15 5.95
N ASP A 531 -8.02 10.16 6.47
CA ASP A 531 -9.22 10.49 5.69
C ASP A 531 -9.46 12.01 5.60
N PHE A 532 -10.52 12.43 4.90
CA PHE A 532 -10.88 13.84 4.74
C PHE A 532 -11.26 14.55 6.04
N ARG A 533 -11.50 13.81 7.13
CA ARG A 533 -11.84 14.34 8.46
C ARG A 533 -10.63 14.42 9.39
N GLY A 534 -9.48 13.89 8.98
CA GLY A 534 -8.27 13.82 9.82
C GLY A 534 -8.11 12.53 10.62
N ARG A 535 -8.95 11.51 10.42
CA ARG A 535 -8.78 10.20 11.07
C ARG A 535 -7.65 9.43 10.40
N THR A 536 -6.78 8.82 11.19
CA THR A 536 -5.58 8.15 10.71
C THR A 536 -5.81 6.66 10.45
N TYR A 537 -5.16 6.11 9.43
CA TYR A 537 -5.30 4.71 9.03
C TYR A 537 -3.96 4.13 8.51
N PRO A 538 -3.60 2.87 8.85
CA PRO A 538 -2.48 2.15 8.24
C PRO A 538 -2.67 1.97 6.73
N CYS A 539 -1.68 2.33 5.92
CA CYS A 539 -1.73 2.21 4.46
C CYS A 539 -1.93 0.76 3.97
N PRO A 540 -1.22 -0.26 4.50
CA PRO A 540 -1.47 -1.66 4.13
C PRO A 540 -2.91 -2.08 4.52
N PRO A 541 -3.78 -2.46 3.56
CA PRO A 541 -5.20 -2.58 3.81
C PRO A 541 -5.62 -3.92 4.41
N TYR A 542 -4.87 -5.00 4.15
CA TYR A 542 -5.28 -6.35 4.50
C TYR A 542 -5.00 -6.68 5.97
N PHE A 543 -3.74 -6.55 6.39
CA PHE A 543 -3.27 -6.92 7.72
C PHE A 543 -2.74 -5.68 8.45
N ASN A 544 -3.43 -5.25 9.54
CA ASN A 544 -3.03 -4.12 10.37
C ASN A 544 -3.81 -4.09 11.71
N HIS A 545 -3.35 -3.29 12.68
CA HIS A 545 -3.91 -3.22 14.03
C HIS A 545 -5.33 -2.60 14.13
N LEU A 546 -5.86 -1.99 13.06
CA LEU A 546 -7.27 -1.55 13.03
C LEU A 546 -8.24 -2.67 12.62
N GLY A 547 -7.73 -3.87 12.34
CA GLY A 547 -8.52 -5.06 12.02
C GLY A 547 -9.41 -5.55 13.18
N ASN A 548 -10.01 -6.73 12.97
CA ASN A 548 -10.83 -7.43 13.96
C ASN A 548 -9.97 -8.02 15.10
N ASP A 549 -10.63 -8.59 16.11
CA ASP A 549 -10.02 -9.22 17.28
C ASP A 549 -8.85 -10.16 16.92
N VAL A 550 -9.08 -11.09 15.98
CA VAL A 550 -8.07 -12.00 15.39
C VAL A 550 -6.79 -11.24 14.98
N THR A 551 -6.96 -10.13 14.26
CA THR A 551 -5.82 -9.36 13.72
C THR A 551 -5.08 -8.61 14.83
N ARG A 552 -5.80 -8.08 15.82
CA ARG A 552 -5.19 -7.38 16.96
C ARG A 552 -4.43 -8.31 17.88
N ALA A 553 -4.98 -9.49 18.15
CA ALA A 553 -4.38 -10.49 19.05
C ALA A 553 -3.02 -11.02 18.56
N ILE A 554 -2.81 -11.04 17.25
CA ILE A 554 -1.55 -11.51 16.63
C ILE A 554 -0.51 -10.41 16.48
N LEU A 555 -0.78 -9.17 16.88
CA LEU A 555 0.14 -8.04 16.77
C LEU A 555 0.68 -7.63 18.14
N LEU A 556 2.00 -7.54 18.25
CA LEU A 556 2.72 -7.06 19.44
C LEU A 556 3.65 -5.91 19.05
N PHE A 557 4.02 -5.06 20.01
CA PHE A 557 5.11 -4.13 19.80
C PHE A 557 6.42 -4.91 19.63
N ALA A 558 7.22 -4.53 18.63
CA ALA A 558 8.52 -5.16 18.41
C ALA A 558 9.47 -4.84 19.56
N GLU A 559 9.53 -3.57 19.98
CA GLU A 559 10.26 -3.10 21.15
C GLU A 559 9.43 -3.38 22.41
N GLY A 560 10.04 -4.07 23.37
CA GLY A 560 9.40 -4.35 24.65
C GLY A 560 9.77 -3.31 25.70
N ARG A 561 8.94 -3.18 26.74
CA ARG A 561 9.21 -2.31 27.89
C ARG A 561 9.12 -3.12 29.19
N PRO A 562 9.98 -2.85 30.19
CA PRO A 562 9.82 -3.44 31.51
C PRO A 562 8.47 -3.02 32.10
N LEU A 563 7.75 -3.97 32.69
CA LEU A 563 6.44 -3.71 33.29
C LEU A 563 6.50 -2.65 34.41
N GLY A 564 7.61 -2.61 35.15
CA GLY A 564 7.74 -1.79 36.34
C GLY A 564 6.73 -2.20 37.43
N PRO A 565 6.52 -1.36 38.45
CA PRO A 565 5.78 -1.74 39.65
C PRO A 565 4.28 -1.97 39.42
N LYS A 566 3.70 -1.42 38.35
CA LYS A 566 2.26 -1.47 38.06
C LYS A 566 1.91 -2.12 36.72
N GLY A 567 2.90 -2.53 35.92
CA GLY A 567 2.63 -3.05 34.58
C GLY A 567 1.81 -4.34 34.59
N LEU A 568 2.06 -5.25 35.54
CA LEU A 568 1.28 -6.48 35.68
C LEU A 568 -0.19 -6.18 36.06
N ASP A 569 -0.41 -5.20 36.93
CA ASP A 569 -1.77 -4.76 37.30
C ASP A 569 -2.51 -4.20 36.08
N TRP A 570 -1.83 -3.40 35.26
CA TRP A 570 -2.39 -2.88 34.01
C TRP A 570 -2.70 -3.98 33.00
N LEU A 571 -1.88 -5.02 32.89
CA LEU A 571 -2.19 -6.19 32.06
C LEU A 571 -3.45 -6.91 32.56
N LYS A 572 -3.58 -7.13 33.88
CA LYS A 572 -4.75 -7.76 34.50
C LYS A 572 -6.02 -6.94 34.28
N ILE A 573 -5.96 -5.63 34.52
CA ILE A 573 -7.08 -4.70 34.25
C ILE A 573 -7.45 -4.74 32.76
N HIS A 574 -6.45 -4.73 31.88
CA HIS A 574 -6.66 -4.80 30.45
C HIS A 574 -7.35 -6.10 30.03
N LEU A 575 -6.93 -7.25 30.57
CA LEU A 575 -7.61 -8.52 30.34
C LEU A 575 -9.09 -8.43 30.71
N ILE A 576 -9.43 -7.92 31.90
CA ILE A 576 -10.84 -7.78 32.31
C ILE A 576 -11.61 -6.85 31.38
N ASN A 577 -10.99 -5.78 30.87
CA ASN A 577 -11.62 -4.93 29.86
C ASN A 577 -11.97 -5.70 28.58
N LEU A 578 -11.08 -6.59 28.13
CA LEU A 578 -11.29 -7.45 26.95
C LEU A 578 -12.37 -8.51 27.19
N THR A 579 -12.57 -8.94 28.45
CA THR A 579 -13.66 -9.88 28.76
C THR A 579 -15.05 -9.31 28.55
N GLY A 580 -15.16 -7.98 28.62
CA GLY A 580 -16.44 -7.27 28.68
C GLY A 580 -17.15 -7.37 30.03
N LEU A 581 -16.61 -8.13 30.97
CA LEU A 581 -17.08 -8.19 32.35
C LEU A 581 -16.66 -6.93 33.10
N LYS A 582 -17.38 -6.61 34.18
CA LYS A 582 -17.02 -5.51 35.10
C LYS A 582 -16.85 -4.13 34.44
N LYS A 583 -17.46 -3.89 33.25
CA LYS A 583 -17.41 -2.58 32.52
C LYS A 583 -17.85 -1.39 33.37
N LYS A 584 -18.76 -1.59 34.33
CA LYS A 584 -19.30 -0.56 35.22
C LYS A 584 -18.50 -0.40 36.53
N ASN A 585 -17.56 -1.29 36.80
CA ASN A 585 -16.77 -1.29 38.01
C ASN A 585 -15.51 -0.43 37.87
N SER A 586 -14.98 -0.01 39.00
CA SER A 586 -13.72 0.71 39.14
C SER A 586 -12.52 -0.13 38.67
N LEU A 587 -11.40 0.52 38.40
CA LEU A 587 -10.16 -0.17 38.01
C LEU A 587 -9.68 -1.13 39.11
N GLN A 588 -9.89 -0.79 40.38
CA GLN A 588 -9.52 -1.62 41.53
C GLN A 588 -10.34 -2.91 41.57
N GLU A 589 -11.66 -2.83 41.44
CA GLU A 589 -12.53 -4.01 41.39
C GLU A 589 -12.24 -4.92 40.19
N ARG A 590 -11.82 -4.33 39.05
CA ARG A 590 -11.37 -5.13 37.89
C ARG A 590 -10.08 -5.88 38.20
N LEU A 591 -9.12 -5.25 38.87
CA LEU A 591 -7.87 -5.89 39.28
C LEU A 591 -8.12 -7.01 40.30
N GLU A 592 -8.98 -6.78 41.28
CA GLU A 592 -9.39 -7.79 42.27
C GLU A 592 -10.04 -8.99 41.58
N PHE A 593 -10.98 -8.75 40.67
CA PHE A 593 -11.61 -9.82 39.90
C PHE A 593 -10.60 -10.61 39.06
N ALA A 594 -9.61 -9.93 38.44
CA ALA A 594 -8.55 -10.62 37.71
C ALA A 594 -7.71 -11.53 38.63
N ASN A 595 -7.45 -11.11 39.87
CA ASN A 595 -6.75 -11.92 40.86
C ASN A 595 -7.57 -13.14 41.30
N GLU A 596 -8.91 -13.00 41.43
CA GLU A 596 -9.82 -14.10 41.77
C GLU A 596 -9.83 -15.20 40.70
N ILE A 597 -9.75 -14.83 39.42
CA ILE A 597 -9.83 -15.79 38.30
C ILE A 597 -8.46 -16.22 37.75
N MET A 598 -7.36 -16.01 38.49
CA MET A 598 -6.00 -16.32 38.01
C MET A 598 -5.84 -17.76 37.52
N GLU A 599 -6.53 -18.73 38.11
CA GLU A 599 -6.49 -20.12 37.64
C GLU A 599 -7.09 -20.29 36.23
N GLU A 600 -8.16 -19.57 35.90
CA GLU A 600 -8.75 -19.56 34.54
C GLU A 600 -7.82 -18.89 33.52
N ILE A 601 -7.12 -17.84 33.96
CA ILE A 601 -6.14 -17.12 33.15
C ILE A 601 -4.98 -18.04 32.79
N LEU A 602 -4.41 -18.73 33.79
CA LEU A 602 -3.30 -19.66 33.59
C LEU A 602 -3.71 -20.89 32.78
N ASP A 603 -4.89 -21.48 33.04
CA ASP A 603 -5.42 -22.60 32.25
C ASP A 603 -5.63 -22.21 30.77
N SER A 604 -6.17 -21.02 30.52
CA SER A 604 -6.36 -20.50 29.15
C SER A 604 -5.02 -20.29 28.43
N ALA A 605 -3.98 -19.85 29.14
CA ALA A 605 -2.64 -19.66 28.57
C ALA A 605 -1.95 -20.99 28.24
N ASP A 606 -2.05 -21.98 29.13
CA ASP A 606 -1.33 -23.26 29.01
C ASP A 606 -2.05 -24.26 28.10
N HIS A 607 -3.38 -24.31 28.16
CA HIS A 607 -4.21 -25.30 27.48
C HIS A 607 -5.34 -24.64 26.67
N PRO A 608 -5.02 -23.76 25.70
CA PRO A 608 -6.00 -22.92 25.01
C PRO A 608 -7.12 -23.70 24.30
N LEU A 609 -6.81 -24.88 23.76
CA LEU A 609 -7.77 -25.73 23.01
C LEU A 609 -8.23 -26.98 23.77
N THR A 610 -7.57 -27.34 24.87
CA THR A 610 -7.79 -28.61 25.60
C THR A 610 -8.24 -28.42 27.04
N GLY A 611 -8.02 -27.25 27.64
CA GLY A 611 -8.43 -26.91 29.00
C GLY A 611 -9.89 -26.49 29.12
N ARG A 612 -10.18 -25.60 30.07
CA ARG A 612 -11.53 -25.08 30.39
C ARG A 612 -12.04 -24.07 29.38
N LYS A 613 -11.15 -23.51 28.53
CA LYS A 613 -11.48 -22.61 27.41
C LYS A 613 -12.26 -21.37 27.84
N TRP A 614 -11.98 -20.86 29.04
CA TRP A 614 -12.63 -19.66 29.59
C TRP A 614 -12.56 -18.47 28.62
N TRP A 615 -11.38 -18.26 28.02
CA TRP A 615 -11.12 -17.19 27.05
C TRP A 615 -12.05 -17.21 25.81
N MET A 616 -12.64 -18.34 25.44
CA MET A 616 -13.51 -18.42 24.25
C MET A 616 -14.87 -17.75 24.44
N ASN A 617 -15.25 -17.46 25.70
CA ASN A 617 -16.57 -16.91 26.05
C ASN A 617 -16.53 -15.41 26.41
N THR A 618 -15.47 -14.70 26.04
CA THR A 618 -15.30 -13.26 26.28
C THR A 618 -15.72 -12.40 25.09
N ASP A 619 -15.92 -11.09 25.29
CA ASP A 619 -16.22 -10.13 24.21
C ASP A 619 -15.12 -10.11 23.11
N GLU A 620 -13.83 -10.13 23.50
CA GLU A 620 -12.67 -10.12 22.58
C GLU A 620 -11.77 -11.35 22.82
N PRO A 621 -12.17 -12.56 22.37
CA PRO A 621 -11.56 -13.83 22.76
C PRO A 621 -10.08 -13.97 22.41
N TRP A 622 -9.66 -13.58 21.22
CA TRP A 622 -8.26 -13.74 20.82
C TRP A 622 -7.33 -12.79 21.56
N GLN A 623 -7.73 -11.53 21.73
CA GLN A 623 -6.98 -10.58 22.56
C GLN A 623 -6.94 -11.04 24.02
N ALA A 624 -8.04 -11.58 24.55
CA ALA A 624 -8.08 -12.12 25.91
C ALA A 624 -7.11 -13.30 26.07
N LEU A 625 -7.10 -14.25 25.12
CA LEU A 625 -6.13 -15.35 25.12
C LEU A 625 -4.69 -14.84 25.07
N ALA A 626 -4.40 -13.91 24.16
CA ALA A 626 -3.08 -13.31 24.02
C ALA A 626 -2.63 -12.60 25.31
N CYS A 627 -3.55 -11.91 25.99
CA CYS A 627 -3.28 -11.26 27.27
C CYS A 627 -3.10 -12.27 28.42
N CYS A 628 -3.87 -13.36 28.45
CA CYS A 628 -3.66 -14.47 29.40
C CYS A 628 -2.25 -15.06 29.25
N MET A 629 -1.78 -15.29 28.02
CA MET A 629 -0.42 -15.76 27.76
C MET A 629 0.64 -14.78 28.26
N GLU A 630 0.44 -13.47 28.08
CA GLU A 630 1.37 -12.45 28.58
C GLU A 630 1.39 -12.38 30.12
N ILE A 631 0.21 -12.41 30.76
CA ILE A 631 0.09 -12.44 32.24
C ILE A 631 0.74 -13.70 32.81
N ALA A 632 0.56 -14.86 32.17
CA ALA A 632 1.17 -16.11 32.60
C ALA A 632 2.70 -16.02 32.56
N LYS A 633 3.28 -15.49 31.47
CA LYS A 633 4.73 -15.28 31.34
C LYS A 633 5.25 -14.29 32.39
N ALA A 634 4.59 -13.16 32.56
CA ALA A 634 4.98 -12.14 33.52
C ALA A 634 4.91 -12.64 34.96
N SER A 635 3.84 -13.38 35.31
CA SER A 635 3.64 -13.91 36.68
C SER A 635 4.60 -15.05 37.03
N ARG A 636 5.11 -15.77 36.02
CA ARG A 636 6.11 -16.84 36.16
C ARG A 636 7.55 -16.33 36.08
N SER A 637 7.76 -15.04 35.77
CA SER A 637 9.07 -14.40 35.78
C SER A 637 9.63 -14.32 37.21
N PRO A 638 10.94 -14.49 37.44
CA PRO A 638 11.57 -14.31 38.75
C PRO A 638 11.29 -12.93 39.37
N ASP A 639 11.25 -11.89 38.52
CA ASP A 639 10.81 -10.54 38.88
C ASP A 639 9.78 -10.06 37.83
N PRO A 640 8.48 -10.01 38.17
CA PRO A 640 7.46 -9.49 37.27
C PRO A 640 7.65 -8.02 36.88
N ALA A 641 8.28 -7.19 37.73
CA ALA A 641 8.49 -5.78 37.41
C ALA A 641 9.58 -5.59 36.35
N ALA A 642 10.60 -6.46 36.33
CA ALA A 642 11.65 -6.47 35.31
C ALA A 642 11.26 -7.20 34.01
N TYR A 643 10.13 -7.91 33.98
CA TYR A 643 9.66 -8.60 32.78
C TYR A 643 9.45 -7.62 31.62
N ILE A 644 10.08 -7.91 30.48
CA ILE A 644 9.97 -7.11 29.26
C ILE A 644 8.70 -7.51 28.51
N SER A 645 7.66 -6.69 28.60
CA SER A 645 6.39 -6.92 27.92
C SER A 645 6.36 -6.24 26.56
N HIS A 646 5.79 -6.94 25.59
CA HIS A 646 5.55 -6.45 24.23
C HIS A 646 4.06 -6.20 23.96
N PHE A 647 3.20 -6.52 24.93
CA PHE A 647 1.76 -6.55 24.76
C PHE A 647 1.15 -5.14 24.81
N PRO A 648 0.42 -4.70 23.78
CA PRO A 648 -0.25 -3.40 23.80
C PRO A 648 -1.39 -3.35 24.83
N VAL A 649 -1.41 -2.32 25.68
CA VAL A 649 -2.51 -2.07 26.62
C VAL A 649 -3.39 -0.94 26.10
N HIS A 650 -4.69 -1.21 25.91
CA HIS A 650 -5.64 -0.24 25.37
C HIS A 650 -6.32 0.59 26.46
N GLN A 651 -6.44 1.89 26.21
CA GLN A 651 -7.30 2.82 26.96
C GLN A 651 -8.20 3.55 25.95
N VAL A 652 -9.51 3.46 26.13
CA VAL A 652 -10.50 4.02 25.19
C VAL A 652 -11.38 5.01 25.96
N GLY A 653 -11.60 6.19 25.38
CA GLY A 653 -12.56 7.17 25.91
C GLY A 653 -13.98 6.63 25.79
N ALA A 654 -14.76 6.73 26.87
CA ALA A 654 -16.14 6.26 26.94
C ALA A 654 -17.11 7.11 26.11
#